data_AF-A7VIA8-F1
#
_entry.id   AF-A7VIA8-F1
#
_cell.length_a   1.000
_cell.length_b   1.000
_cell.length_c   1.000
_cell.angle_alpha   90.00
_cell.angle_beta   90.00
_cell.angle_gamma   90.00
#
_symmetry.space_group_name_H-M   'P 1'
#
loop_
_entity.id
_entity.type
_entity.pdbx_description
1 polymer ?
#
loop_
_entity_poly.entity_id
_entity_poly.type
_entity_poly.pdbx_seq_one_letter_code
_entity_poly.pdbx_strand_id
1 'polypeptide(L)'
;MFVKFLCLKVPRRFTKLLICATIKNNAAIRQFLRKEKNMRKDSKNNSRKTNYKKAGICIGMAAVLTCTVFTWGGLSDKKTGFSDQTGTDSNKTSIHTYDIEDLPSEDTRENTIRIHGDSYTVSELSGDAAHNKESDDLMNRSEASIDTEDASTQSEQNIQSEYALNAKIKEVDDASDVVALINDTWEEPEKQDSAELADSEDKNIQKEKTDDTYQLKRLMVLTDGRKLTDDYGASEILHYGKYNEYVLQFETEADTKYAYYELVSDYGKDNCYIDQVVTDDVLATFTGVTDYKTMSWGGSYMGMGYLKAEYDYYQVDRDVTVALIDTGLDTTNKIFNNRVDKRRSFYFKGSDSVKKTTAYVDENGHGTHVAGIIADNTPDNVNFMVLKAFDGDGKSSNLAIRSALQYAVDQKADVVNMSFGWTGMLWAYSSYLKDVLKKAETAGTVVCCAAGNKASDVAMTYPANKENVITVSAIRNNGMFASDYSNYGDMIDFAAPGTAVVSTYLGGGKKSMSGTSMATPHVVAAIAYIKMIEPKLNYKGVKNRLKQYAEDRGTLGWDEKYGWGVIKLHDYFDDMGLDTRYTDYDADGTEKAMPEISFTKKKLTKKYGNADYKYEVTTNSTGKVVYRSSNTAVAEPDQFGYITIKKAGSCTITAKVAADANYKSASAGYQLVVSKKNMTKKKVKLSKTSYIYAGKNCKPKAVVSGLARSDYKVTYKNADKPGTAICVITGKGNYSGKIEVPYSINLAKTVITKITNKKSGVSLTWKKVAGAKGYRIYRRTKNGSWKRIGELTSGKKVSFTDKTAKSGKTYEYRVRAKCNKTYGSYSKKIKLKKK
;
A
#
# COMPACT_ATOMS: atom_id res chain seq x y z
N MET A 1 -18.80 -4.41 -2.01
CA MET A 1 -19.72 -4.49 -3.18
C MET A 1 -21.20 -4.71 -2.84
N PHE A 2 -21.58 -5.38 -1.74
CA PHE A 2 -22.94 -5.86 -1.45
C PHE A 2 -24.13 -4.91 -1.75
N VAL A 3 -23.98 -3.59 -1.55
CA VAL A 3 -25.04 -2.58 -1.81
C VAL A 3 -25.50 -2.55 -3.28
N LYS A 4 -24.69 -3.01 -4.25
CA LYS A 4 -25.07 -3.03 -5.67
C LYS A 4 -26.01 -4.19 -6.06
N PHE A 5 -26.16 -5.23 -5.23
CA PHE A 5 -26.90 -6.45 -5.60
C PHE A 5 -28.37 -6.44 -5.13
N LEU A 6 -28.71 -5.73 -4.06
CA LEU A 6 -30.05 -5.72 -3.46
C LEU A 6 -31.10 -4.83 -4.16
N CYS A 7 -30.74 -4.11 -5.22
CA CYS A 7 -31.63 -3.12 -5.87
C CYS A 7 -32.44 -3.67 -7.06
N LEU A 8 -32.42 -4.98 -7.31
CA LEU A 8 -33.21 -5.63 -8.36
C LEU A 8 -34.13 -6.69 -7.74
N LYS A 9 -35.37 -6.81 -8.26
CA LYS A 9 -36.45 -7.72 -7.82
C LYS A 9 -37.15 -7.44 -6.47
N VAL A 10 -37.46 -6.17 -6.16
CA VAL A 10 -38.60 -5.84 -5.26
C VAL A 10 -39.61 -4.93 -5.99
N PRO A 11 -40.88 -5.34 -6.17
CA PRO A 11 -41.89 -4.50 -6.82
C PRO A 11 -42.19 -3.22 -6.03
N ARG A 12 -42.21 -2.06 -6.71
CA ARG A 12 -42.46 -0.73 -6.11
C ARG A 12 -43.75 -0.60 -5.29
N ARG A 13 -44.74 -1.49 -5.51
CA ARG A 13 -45.97 -1.57 -4.69
C ARG A 13 -45.68 -2.09 -3.27
N PHE A 14 -44.84 -3.11 -3.14
CA PHE A 14 -44.47 -3.70 -1.84
C PHE A 14 -43.70 -2.72 -0.96
N THR A 15 -42.74 -1.98 -1.53
CA THR A 15 -41.98 -0.95 -0.79
C THR A 15 -42.89 0.16 -0.25
N LYS A 16 -43.91 0.57 -1.02
CA LYS A 16 -44.93 1.52 -0.55
C LYS A 16 -45.79 0.94 0.58
N LEU A 17 -46.25 -0.31 0.46
CA LEU A 17 -47.04 -1.00 1.47
C LEU A 17 -46.28 -1.12 2.81
N LEU A 18 -45.01 -1.53 2.75
CA LEU A 18 -44.16 -1.67 3.94
C LEU A 18 -43.97 -0.31 4.65
N ILE A 19 -43.59 0.74 3.90
CA ILE A 19 -43.43 2.10 4.45
C ILE A 19 -44.75 2.62 5.05
N CYS A 20 -45.89 2.39 4.40
CA CYS A 20 -47.20 2.76 4.93
C CYS A 20 -47.51 1.99 6.23
N ALA A 21 -47.22 0.70 6.32
CA ALA A 21 -47.44 -0.11 7.52
C ALA A 21 -46.58 0.37 8.71
N THR A 22 -45.28 0.63 8.50
CA THR A 22 -44.38 1.16 9.54
C THR A 22 -44.89 2.49 10.11
N ILE A 23 -45.38 3.40 9.25
CA ILE A 23 -45.97 4.68 9.66
C ILE A 23 -47.32 4.48 10.37
N LYS A 24 -48.14 3.51 9.93
CA LYS A 24 -49.46 3.22 10.53
C LYS A 24 -49.35 2.60 11.92
N ASN A 25 -48.27 1.86 12.21
CA ASN A 25 -48.09 1.18 13.50
C ASN A 25 -47.23 1.99 14.50
N ASN A 26 -46.13 2.62 14.10
CA ASN A 26 -45.26 3.36 15.04
C ASN A 26 -45.79 4.75 15.47
N ALA A 27 -46.12 4.90 16.76
CA ALA A 27 -46.69 6.14 17.33
C ALA A 27 -45.72 7.33 17.34
N ALA A 28 -44.43 7.11 17.62
CA ALA A 28 -43.41 8.17 17.64
C ALA A 28 -43.21 8.77 16.24
N ILE A 29 -43.21 7.94 15.19
CA ILE A 29 -43.16 8.40 13.79
C ILE A 29 -44.39 9.26 13.45
N ARG A 30 -45.60 8.87 13.90
CA ARG A 30 -46.81 9.71 13.73
C ARG A 30 -46.71 11.05 14.47
N GLN A 31 -46.17 11.06 15.67
CA GLN A 31 -45.98 12.29 16.46
C GLN A 31 -44.92 13.22 15.82
N PHE A 32 -43.83 12.66 15.30
CA PHE A 32 -42.80 13.39 14.56
C PHE A 32 -43.33 13.98 13.26
N LEU A 33 -44.08 13.21 12.45
CA LEU A 33 -44.71 13.71 11.22
C LEU A 33 -45.76 14.79 11.48
N ARG A 34 -46.47 14.73 12.63
CA ARG A 34 -47.35 15.82 13.08
C ARG A 34 -46.55 17.08 13.43
N LYS A 35 -45.42 16.96 14.16
CA LYS A 35 -44.49 18.09 14.42
C LYS A 35 -43.94 18.67 13.12
N GLU A 36 -43.52 17.84 12.15
CA GLU A 36 -43.00 18.33 10.86
C GLU A 36 -44.08 19.06 10.04
N LYS A 37 -45.32 18.54 10.02
CA LYS A 37 -46.44 19.19 9.32
C LYS A 37 -46.79 20.55 9.93
N ASN A 38 -46.64 20.73 11.24
CA ASN A 38 -46.79 22.02 11.91
C ASN A 38 -45.62 22.96 11.59
N MET A 39 -44.36 22.54 11.76
CA MET A 39 -43.18 23.37 11.42
C MET A 39 -43.16 23.82 9.95
N ARG A 40 -43.68 23.01 9.01
CA ARG A 40 -43.87 23.43 7.61
C ARG A 40 -44.92 24.54 7.45
N LYS A 41 -45.94 24.59 8.31
CA LYS A 41 -46.97 25.65 8.33
C LYS A 41 -46.33 26.99 8.73
N ASP A 42 -45.49 26.97 9.76
CA ASP A 42 -44.80 28.15 10.31
C ASP A 42 -43.72 28.69 9.35
N SER A 43 -43.12 27.80 8.54
CA SER A 43 -42.06 28.16 7.57
C SER A 43 -42.48 29.07 6.40
N LYS A 44 -43.76 29.44 6.29
CA LYS A 44 -44.28 30.26 5.16
C LYS A 44 -43.66 31.67 5.05
N ASN A 45 -43.15 32.24 6.15
CA ASN A 45 -42.78 33.67 6.21
C ASN A 45 -41.27 33.99 6.20
N ASN A 46 -40.34 33.06 5.89
CA ASN A 46 -38.94 33.46 5.70
C ASN A 46 -38.07 32.57 4.78
N SER A 47 -37.08 33.16 4.10
CA SER A 47 -36.47 32.63 2.87
C SER A 47 -35.08 32.00 3.05
N ARG A 48 -35.00 30.77 3.60
CA ARG A 48 -33.75 29.97 3.66
C ARG A 48 -33.89 28.53 3.15
N LYS A 49 -34.23 28.36 1.87
CA LYS A 49 -34.33 27.05 1.18
C LYS A 49 -32.97 26.48 0.74
N THR A 50 -32.20 25.88 1.65
CA THR A 50 -31.09 24.98 1.25
C THR A 50 -30.75 23.87 2.24
N ASN A 51 -30.65 24.16 3.55
CA ASN A 51 -30.05 23.20 4.50
C ASN A 51 -30.95 22.00 4.86
N TYR A 52 -32.27 22.15 4.81
CA TYR A 52 -33.21 21.13 5.29
C TYR A 52 -33.25 19.84 4.46
N LYS A 53 -32.80 19.85 3.19
CA LYS A 53 -32.74 18.62 2.36
C LYS A 53 -31.67 17.62 2.79
N LYS A 54 -30.62 18.02 3.53
CA LYS A 54 -29.57 17.09 3.98
C LYS A 54 -29.94 16.35 5.26
N ALA A 55 -30.59 17.02 6.21
CA ALA A 55 -30.98 16.44 7.49
C ALA A 55 -31.92 15.22 7.31
N GLY A 56 -32.94 15.34 6.46
CA GLY A 56 -33.90 14.26 6.22
C GLY A 56 -33.30 12.99 5.60
N ILE A 57 -32.23 13.12 4.79
CA ILE A 57 -31.55 11.97 4.19
C ILE A 57 -30.70 11.24 5.24
N CYS A 58 -29.99 11.97 6.09
CA CYS A 58 -29.16 11.37 7.15
C CYS A 58 -30.02 10.62 8.19
N ILE A 59 -31.17 11.20 8.58
CA ILE A 59 -32.11 10.56 9.51
C ILE A 59 -32.77 9.32 8.87
N GLY A 60 -33.05 9.34 7.57
CA GLY A 60 -33.54 8.17 6.84
C GLY A 60 -32.54 7.01 6.84
N MET A 61 -31.24 7.27 6.76
CA MET A 61 -30.20 6.24 6.88
C MET A 61 -30.07 5.71 8.32
N ALA A 62 -30.14 6.59 9.32
CA ALA A 62 -30.10 6.19 10.73
C ALA A 62 -31.25 5.24 11.11
N ALA A 63 -32.48 5.53 10.62
CA ALA A 63 -33.65 4.68 10.88
C ALA A 63 -33.53 3.27 10.27
N VAL A 64 -32.86 3.13 9.12
CA VAL A 64 -32.59 1.81 8.51
C VAL A 64 -31.55 1.03 9.34
N LEU A 65 -30.48 1.69 9.79
CA LEU A 65 -29.46 1.07 10.64
C LEU A 65 -30.02 0.56 11.99
N THR A 66 -30.94 1.31 12.61
CA THR A 66 -31.59 0.85 13.85
C THR A 66 -32.47 -0.39 13.67
N CYS A 67 -32.99 -0.65 12.47
CA CYS A 67 -33.82 -1.83 12.18
C CYS A 67 -33.02 -3.10 11.90
N THR A 68 -31.68 -3.04 11.84
CA THR A 68 -30.79 -4.21 11.66
C THR A 68 -30.02 -4.61 12.92
N VAL A 69 -30.29 -3.97 14.06
CA VAL A 69 -29.57 -4.21 15.34
C VAL A 69 -30.50 -4.69 16.48
N PHE A 70 -31.82 -4.69 16.27
CA PHE A 70 -32.81 -5.13 17.27
C PHE A 70 -33.74 -6.24 16.74
N THR A 71 -33.16 -7.35 16.29
CA THR A 71 -33.88 -8.62 16.05
C THR A 71 -33.07 -9.84 16.50
N TRP A 72 -32.40 -9.75 17.65
CA TRP A 72 -31.90 -10.91 18.42
C TRP A 72 -31.89 -10.53 19.90
N GLY A 73 -32.84 -11.07 20.68
CA GLY A 73 -33.00 -10.75 22.10
C GLY A 73 -34.46 -10.69 22.59
N GLY A 74 -35.00 -11.85 22.97
CA GLY A 74 -36.03 -11.97 24.02
C GLY A 74 -37.52 -12.03 23.62
N LEU A 75 -38.14 -13.17 23.99
CA LEU A 75 -39.58 -13.36 24.33
C LEU A 75 -40.65 -13.07 23.24
N SER A 76 -41.88 -13.60 23.32
CA SER A 76 -42.44 -14.85 23.90
C SER A 76 -43.93 -14.95 23.48
N ASP A 77 -44.48 -16.16 23.38
CA ASP A 77 -45.90 -16.53 23.42
C ASP A 77 -47.01 -15.51 23.05
N LYS A 78 -47.76 -15.80 21.97
CA LYS A 78 -49.13 -16.38 22.09
C LYS A 78 -49.77 -16.75 20.74
N LYS A 79 -50.67 -17.74 20.77
CA LYS A 79 -51.47 -18.24 19.62
C LYS A 79 -52.64 -17.32 19.27
N THR A 80 -53.08 -17.36 17.99
CA THR A 80 -54.40 -17.07 17.36
C THR A 80 -54.18 -16.45 15.96
N GLY A 81 -54.92 -16.77 14.89
CA GLY A 81 -55.96 -17.79 14.64
C GLY A 81 -56.59 -17.60 13.24
N PHE A 82 -57.41 -18.57 12.78
CA PHE A 82 -58.23 -18.58 11.55
C PHE A 82 -57.57 -18.75 10.14
N SER A 83 -57.68 -19.98 9.60
CA SER A 83 -58.48 -20.42 8.42
C SER A 83 -59.05 -19.37 7.40
N ASP A 84 -59.36 -19.69 6.12
CA ASP A 84 -59.17 -20.91 5.28
C ASP A 84 -59.42 -20.61 3.76
N GLN A 85 -59.39 -21.67 2.92
CA GLN A 85 -60.01 -21.83 1.57
C GLN A 85 -59.23 -21.33 0.33
N THR A 86 -58.60 -22.23 -0.46
CA THR A 86 -59.07 -22.98 -1.68
C THR A 86 -58.92 -22.22 -3.02
N GLY A 87 -58.49 -22.83 -4.13
CA GLY A 87 -58.03 -24.21 -4.39
C GLY A 87 -57.77 -24.49 -5.89
N THR A 88 -57.25 -25.70 -6.21
CA THR A 88 -57.32 -26.47 -7.50
C THR A 88 -56.81 -25.83 -8.83
N ASP A 89 -56.37 -26.53 -9.89
CA ASP A 89 -55.95 -27.94 -10.14
C ASP A 89 -55.13 -28.02 -11.47
N SER A 90 -54.61 -29.17 -11.94
CA SER A 90 -53.61 -30.09 -11.36
C SER A 90 -52.99 -30.98 -12.47
N ASN A 91 -51.77 -31.51 -12.25
CA ASN A 91 -51.15 -32.69 -12.90
C ASN A 91 -49.76 -32.90 -12.26
N LYS A 92 -49.60 -33.81 -11.29
CA LYS A 92 -49.21 -35.24 -11.45
C LYS A 92 -47.81 -35.39 -12.09
N THR A 93 -46.80 -36.00 -11.46
CA THR A 93 -46.75 -36.87 -10.26
C THR A 93 -45.27 -36.89 -9.73
N SER A 94 -44.88 -37.27 -8.50
CA SER A 94 -45.53 -38.06 -7.45
C SER A 94 -45.21 -37.65 -6.00
N ILE A 95 -46.21 -37.92 -5.14
CA ILE A 95 -46.20 -38.50 -3.78
C ILE A 95 -44.96 -39.35 -3.38
N HIS A 96 -44.54 -39.46 -2.10
CA HIS A 96 -45.25 -39.24 -0.82
C HIS A 96 -44.49 -38.40 0.23
N THR A 97 -45.25 -37.82 1.16
CA THR A 97 -44.86 -37.28 2.48
C THR A 97 -45.86 -37.75 3.54
N TYR A 98 -45.44 -37.89 4.80
CA TYR A 98 -46.31 -37.90 5.98
C TYR A 98 -45.60 -37.24 7.18
N ASP A 99 -46.38 -36.67 8.10
CA ASP A 99 -45.96 -35.92 9.28
C ASP A 99 -46.47 -36.60 10.57
N ILE A 100 -45.75 -36.37 11.68
CA ILE A 100 -46.21 -36.06 13.08
C ILE A 100 -47.48 -36.79 13.59
N GLU A 101 -47.47 -37.45 14.77
CA GLU A 101 -47.57 -36.78 16.09
C GLU A 101 -47.13 -37.64 17.32
N ASP A 102 -47.25 -37.05 18.52
CA ASP A 102 -47.10 -37.57 19.90
C ASP A 102 -45.72 -37.87 20.54
N LEU A 103 -45.49 -37.17 21.68
CA LEU A 103 -44.48 -37.38 22.75
C LEU A 103 -45.12 -36.95 24.09
N PRO A 104 -44.94 -37.69 25.19
CA PRO A 104 -43.93 -37.35 26.23
C PRO A 104 -43.33 -38.61 26.95
N SER A 105 -42.36 -38.60 27.87
CA SER A 105 -41.53 -37.57 28.55
C SER A 105 -40.15 -38.16 28.98
N GLU A 106 -39.23 -37.26 29.38
CA GLU A 106 -37.98 -37.38 30.18
C GLU A 106 -37.85 -38.59 31.18
N ASP A 107 -36.68 -39.07 31.63
CA ASP A 107 -35.23 -38.99 31.24
C ASP A 107 -34.39 -39.87 32.24
N THR A 108 -33.21 -40.46 31.99
CA THR A 108 -32.38 -40.67 30.77
C THR A 108 -32.44 -42.17 30.34
N ARG A 109 -31.53 -43.16 30.53
CA ARG A 109 -30.11 -43.34 30.95
C ARG A 109 -29.51 -44.64 30.35
N GLU A 110 -28.18 -44.65 30.27
CA GLU A 110 -27.26 -45.77 29.89
C GLU A 110 -27.35 -46.32 28.45
N ASN A 111 -26.20 -46.76 27.93
CA ASN A 111 -26.02 -47.19 26.54
C ASN A 111 -26.35 -48.68 26.35
N THR A 112 -27.55 -48.98 25.87
CA THR A 112 -27.93 -50.32 25.38
C THR A 112 -28.87 -50.20 24.18
N ILE A 113 -28.94 -51.22 23.32
CA ILE A 113 -30.05 -51.39 22.39
C ILE A 113 -30.75 -52.71 22.71
N ARG A 114 -32.08 -52.68 22.78
CA ARG A 114 -32.94 -53.84 23.06
C ARG A 114 -33.80 -54.16 21.85
N ILE A 115 -33.93 -55.45 21.54
CA ILE A 115 -34.84 -55.98 20.53
C ILE A 115 -35.49 -57.24 21.10
N HIS A 116 -36.81 -57.32 21.04
CA HIS A 116 -37.62 -58.46 21.50
C HIS A 116 -37.35 -58.97 22.94
N GLY A 117 -37.11 -58.05 23.87
CA GLY A 117 -36.97 -58.34 25.31
C GLY A 117 -35.51 -58.47 25.77
N ASP A 118 -34.65 -59.02 24.92
CA ASP A 118 -33.22 -59.14 25.18
C ASP A 118 -32.44 -57.85 24.86
N SER A 119 -31.25 -57.74 25.45
CA SER A 119 -30.37 -56.58 25.39
C SER A 119 -29.05 -56.96 24.71
N TYR A 120 -28.65 -56.23 23.67
CA TYR A 120 -27.49 -56.56 22.85
C TYR A 120 -26.40 -55.49 22.94
N THR A 121 -25.14 -55.92 22.96
CA THR A 121 -23.93 -55.08 22.98
C THR A 121 -23.14 -55.23 21.69
N VAL A 122 -22.40 -54.19 21.29
CA VAL A 122 -21.64 -54.17 20.03
C VAL A 122 -20.34 -54.96 20.18
N SER A 123 -20.40 -56.28 20.00
CA SER A 123 -19.25 -57.18 20.16
C SER A 123 -19.31 -58.48 19.32
N GLU A 124 -19.88 -58.43 18.12
CA GLU A 124 -19.94 -59.49 17.07
C GLU A 124 -20.30 -58.78 15.74
N LEU A 125 -19.76 -59.03 14.53
CA LEU A 125 -18.72 -59.94 14.01
C LEU A 125 -17.92 -59.30 12.84
N SER A 126 -16.70 -59.82 12.62
CA SER A 126 -15.70 -59.65 11.51
C SER A 126 -16.22 -59.54 10.06
N GLY A 127 -15.48 -59.01 9.06
CA GLY A 127 -14.07 -58.56 8.91
C GLY A 127 -13.82 -57.99 7.48
N ASP A 128 -12.64 -57.98 6.81
CA ASP A 128 -11.25 -58.34 7.18
C ASP A 128 -10.17 -57.77 6.17
N ALA A 129 -9.08 -58.51 5.89
CA ALA A 129 -7.87 -58.30 5.04
C ALA A 129 -8.03 -57.81 3.57
N ALA A 130 -7.01 -57.29 2.83
CA ALA A 130 -5.65 -56.71 3.05
C ALA A 130 -5.11 -56.16 1.67
N HIS A 131 -3.84 -55.87 1.28
CA HIS A 131 -2.48 -55.99 1.88
C HIS A 131 -1.44 -54.92 1.37
N ASN A 132 -0.45 -55.27 0.51
CA ASN A 132 0.76 -54.48 0.11
C ASN A 132 1.16 -54.78 -1.38
N LYS A 133 2.26 -54.34 -2.06
CA LYS A 133 3.54 -53.60 -1.79
C LYS A 133 4.14 -53.02 -3.13
N GLU A 134 5.20 -52.18 -3.06
CA GLU A 134 6.39 -51.95 -4.00
C GLU A 134 6.30 -52.00 -5.57
N SER A 135 7.31 -51.61 -6.40
CA SER A 135 8.26 -50.45 -6.41
C SER A 135 9.08 -50.37 -7.75
N ASP A 136 9.84 -49.27 -7.96
CA ASP A 136 11.18 -49.14 -8.65
C ASP A 136 11.37 -49.41 -10.19
N ASP A 137 12.40 -48.94 -10.94
CA ASP A 137 13.33 -47.76 -10.81
C ASP A 137 14.16 -47.39 -12.10
N LEU A 138 14.57 -46.11 -12.18
CA LEU A 138 15.88 -45.50 -12.60
C LEU A 138 16.64 -45.74 -13.95
N MET A 139 17.60 -44.80 -14.21
CA MET A 139 18.88 -44.89 -14.99
C MET A 139 18.85 -44.65 -16.54
N ASN A 140 19.82 -43.96 -17.19
CA ASN A 140 20.89 -43.03 -16.74
C ASN A 140 21.55 -42.20 -17.90
N ARG A 141 22.07 -41.00 -17.59
CA ARG A 141 23.24 -40.22 -18.14
C ARG A 141 23.59 -40.04 -19.65
N SER A 142 24.35 -38.94 -19.88
CA SER A 142 25.36 -38.67 -20.95
C SER A 142 24.86 -38.40 -22.40
N GLU A 143 25.50 -37.59 -23.27
CA GLU A 143 26.62 -36.63 -23.11
C GLU A 143 26.67 -35.53 -24.20
N ALA A 144 27.46 -34.47 -23.94
CA ALA A 144 28.30 -33.65 -24.85
C ALA A 144 27.84 -33.05 -26.22
N SER A 145 28.10 -31.72 -26.34
CA SER A 145 28.83 -31.02 -27.44
C SER A 145 28.13 -30.45 -28.70
N ILE A 146 28.81 -29.41 -29.25
CA ILE A 146 28.71 -28.76 -30.58
C ILE A 146 27.43 -27.91 -30.80
N ASP A 147 27.44 -26.61 -31.12
CA ASP A 147 28.30 -25.64 -31.86
C ASP A 147 27.70 -25.22 -33.21
N THR A 148 28.15 -24.06 -33.71
CA THR A 148 27.67 -23.26 -34.87
C THR A 148 26.29 -22.61 -34.65
N GLU A 149 26.09 -21.28 -34.70
CA GLU A 149 26.62 -20.13 -35.48
C GLU A 149 25.66 -19.68 -36.59
N ASP A 150 25.61 -18.35 -36.75
CA ASP A 150 25.17 -17.57 -37.90
C ASP A 150 23.72 -17.68 -38.44
N ALA A 151 23.18 -16.67 -39.13
CA ALA A 151 23.38 -15.21 -39.03
C ALA A 151 22.40 -14.51 -40.00
N SER A 152 22.18 -13.21 -39.78
CA SER A 152 21.86 -12.23 -40.83
C SER A 152 20.48 -12.33 -41.53
N THR A 153 19.91 -11.28 -42.12
CA THR A 153 19.97 -9.82 -41.88
C THR A 153 18.80 -9.16 -42.61
N GLN A 154 18.22 -8.10 -42.04
CA GLN A 154 17.71 -6.90 -42.74
C GLN A 154 16.59 -7.08 -43.82
N SER A 155 15.86 -6.03 -44.23
CA SER A 155 15.37 -4.81 -43.57
C SER A 155 14.44 -4.08 -44.55
N GLU A 156 13.48 -3.28 -44.09
CA GLU A 156 13.09 -2.07 -44.83
C GLU A 156 12.46 -1.01 -43.91
N GLN A 157 12.57 0.26 -44.28
CA GLN A 157 12.37 1.42 -43.40
C GLN A 157 11.09 2.21 -43.71
N ASN A 158 10.59 2.99 -42.73
CA ASN A 158 9.97 4.28 -43.02
C ASN A 158 10.15 5.27 -41.84
N ILE A 159 10.18 6.57 -42.12
CA ILE A 159 10.76 7.60 -41.23
C ILE A 159 9.74 8.72 -40.92
N GLN A 160 9.69 9.19 -39.67
CA GLN A 160 9.22 10.56 -39.34
C GLN A 160 10.05 11.24 -38.24
N SER A 161 10.71 12.35 -38.63
CA SER A 161 11.13 13.49 -37.80
C SER A 161 11.65 13.18 -36.39
N GLU A 162 12.95 12.88 -36.28
CA GLU A 162 13.68 12.92 -35.01
C GLU A 162 14.30 14.30 -34.78
N TYR A 163 14.29 14.74 -33.52
CA TYR A 163 15.38 15.58 -33.02
C TYR A 163 16.59 14.66 -32.95
N ALA A 164 17.66 14.96 -33.69
CA ALA A 164 18.84 14.10 -33.71
C ALA A 164 19.56 14.19 -32.35
N LEU A 165 19.49 13.12 -31.56
CA LEU A 165 20.34 12.95 -30.39
C LEU A 165 21.80 12.94 -30.86
N ASN A 166 22.66 13.66 -30.13
CA ASN A 166 24.10 13.68 -30.41
C ASN A 166 24.79 12.44 -29.81
N ALA A 167 24.26 11.94 -28.68
CA ALA A 167 24.57 10.62 -28.16
C ALA A 167 23.92 9.52 -29.02
N LYS A 168 24.67 8.45 -29.31
CA LYS A 168 24.10 7.25 -29.93
C LYS A 168 23.26 6.51 -28.90
N ILE A 169 21.98 6.27 -29.21
CA ILE A 169 21.19 5.28 -28.49
C ILE A 169 21.66 3.89 -28.94
N LYS A 170 22.16 3.09 -28.00
CA LYS A 170 22.38 1.66 -28.18
C LYS A 170 21.18 0.91 -27.61
N GLU A 171 20.37 0.31 -28.49
CA GLU A 171 19.36 -0.67 -28.10
C GLU A 171 20.06 -1.92 -27.57
N VAL A 172 19.63 -2.46 -26.44
CA VAL A 172 20.21 -3.65 -25.80
C VAL A 172 19.11 -4.65 -25.43
N ASP A 173 19.36 -5.94 -25.69
CA ASP A 173 18.44 -7.05 -25.35
C ASP A 173 18.86 -7.83 -24.09
N ASP A 174 20.13 -7.71 -23.69
CA ASP A 174 20.73 -8.32 -22.50
C ASP A 174 21.30 -7.25 -21.56
N ALA A 175 21.30 -7.54 -20.26
CA ALA A 175 21.79 -6.63 -19.22
C ALA A 175 23.33 -6.54 -19.16
N SER A 176 24.05 -7.44 -19.83
CA SER A 176 25.52 -7.45 -19.88
C SER A 176 26.11 -6.14 -20.44
N ASP A 177 25.49 -5.55 -21.45
CA ASP A 177 25.89 -4.24 -22.00
C ASP A 177 25.69 -3.09 -20.99
N VAL A 178 24.64 -3.17 -20.16
CA VAL A 178 24.41 -2.20 -19.06
C VAL A 178 25.46 -2.40 -17.96
N VAL A 179 25.86 -3.65 -17.68
CA VAL A 179 26.95 -3.97 -16.75
C VAL A 179 28.30 -3.46 -17.24
N ALA A 180 28.57 -3.45 -18.56
CA ALA A 180 29.78 -2.83 -19.10
C ALA A 180 29.83 -1.31 -18.80
N LEU A 181 28.74 -0.58 -19.11
CA LEU A 181 28.63 0.85 -18.81
C LEU A 181 28.70 1.14 -17.30
N ILE A 182 28.20 0.23 -16.45
CA ILE A 182 28.37 0.31 -15.00
C ILE A 182 29.86 0.19 -14.65
N ASN A 183 30.54 -0.85 -15.10
CA ASN A 183 31.94 -1.12 -14.73
C ASN A 183 32.90 0.00 -15.18
N ASP A 184 32.73 0.57 -16.38
CA ASP A 184 33.56 1.67 -16.90
C ASP A 184 33.41 2.99 -16.10
N THR A 185 32.46 3.06 -15.15
CA THR A 185 32.26 4.22 -14.27
C THR A 185 32.66 4.00 -12.81
N TRP A 186 33.13 2.81 -12.45
CA TRP A 186 33.61 2.48 -11.10
C TRP A 186 35.14 2.60 -11.02
N GLU A 187 35.66 3.83 -10.96
CA GLU A 187 37.02 4.05 -10.50
C GLU A 187 37.11 3.70 -9.00
N GLU A 188 37.89 2.67 -8.63
CA GLU A 188 38.20 2.43 -7.21
C GLU A 188 38.98 3.63 -6.64
N PRO A 189 38.60 4.16 -5.46
CA PRO A 189 39.36 5.23 -4.83
C PRO A 189 40.76 4.73 -4.44
N GLU A 190 41.80 5.39 -4.96
CA GLU A 190 43.20 5.00 -4.74
C GLU A 190 43.49 4.79 -3.25
N LYS A 191 44.07 3.63 -2.91
CA LYS A 191 44.50 3.30 -1.55
C LYS A 191 45.72 4.14 -1.17
N GLN A 192 45.47 5.33 -0.62
CA GLN A 192 46.52 6.15 -0.04
C GLN A 192 47.12 5.43 1.18
N ASP A 193 48.39 5.06 1.06
CA ASP A 193 49.08 4.17 2.01
C ASP A 193 49.22 4.80 3.40
N SER A 194 48.98 4.03 4.46
CA SER A 194 48.80 4.55 5.81
C SER A 194 50.09 4.47 6.65
N ALA A 195 51.13 5.20 6.21
CA ALA A 195 52.37 5.40 6.94
C ALA A 195 52.86 6.86 6.81
N GLU A 196 53.49 7.39 7.87
CA GLU A 196 54.01 8.76 8.00
C GLU A 196 52.96 9.88 7.77
N LEU A 197 52.47 10.56 8.81
CA LEU A 197 53.25 11.61 9.46
C LEU A 197 52.70 11.93 10.87
N ALA A 198 53.61 12.24 11.79
CA ALA A 198 53.29 12.90 13.04
C ALA A 198 53.53 14.41 12.94
N ASP A 199 52.85 15.17 13.81
CA ASP A 199 53.14 16.55 14.22
C ASP A 199 52.96 17.68 13.17
N SER A 200 51.91 18.50 13.35
CA SER A 200 51.93 19.97 13.20
C SER A 200 50.53 20.59 13.42
N GLU A 201 50.49 21.89 13.71
CA GLU A 201 49.33 22.58 14.29
C GLU A 201 48.29 23.10 13.28
N ASP A 202 47.03 23.09 13.75
CA ASP A 202 45.88 23.94 13.41
C ASP A 202 45.91 24.73 12.09
N LYS A 203 45.34 24.13 11.03
CA LYS A 203 44.72 24.88 9.94
C LYS A 203 43.30 24.40 9.64
N ASN A 204 42.36 25.25 10.02
CA ASN A 204 40.94 25.18 9.71
C ASN A 204 40.64 25.11 8.19
N ILE A 205 40.65 23.88 7.64
CA ILE A 205 40.09 23.56 6.33
C ILE A 205 38.76 22.83 6.57
N GLN A 206 37.67 23.45 6.13
CA GLN A 206 36.42 22.71 5.97
C GLN A 206 36.60 21.73 4.81
N LYS A 207 36.68 20.42 5.10
CA LYS A 207 36.24 19.42 4.12
C LYS A 207 34.76 19.66 3.90
N GLU A 208 34.42 20.35 2.81
CA GLU A 208 33.04 20.36 2.33
C GLU A 208 32.60 18.91 2.15
N LYS A 209 31.42 18.55 2.66
CA LYS A 209 30.79 17.30 2.22
C LYS A 209 30.41 17.49 0.76
N THR A 210 31.14 16.82 -0.12
CA THR A 210 30.79 16.67 -1.53
C THR A 210 29.37 16.10 -1.65
N ASP A 211 28.62 16.58 -2.64
CA ASP A 211 27.22 16.19 -2.87
C ASP A 211 27.18 14.94 -3.76
N ASP A 212 27.69 13.84 -3.17
CA ASP A 212 27.87 12.46 -3.68
C ASP A 212 26.67 11.88 -4.44
N THR A 213 25.49 12.48 -4.24
CA THR A 213 24.23 12.33 -4.98
C THR A 213 24.36 12.08 -6.49
N TYR A 214 25.40 12.56 -7.19
CA TYR A 214 25.55 12.41 -8.65
C TYR A 214 26.89 11.77 -9.10
N GLN A 215 27.67 11.18 -8.19
CA GLN A 215 29.07 10.77 -8.45
C GLN A 215 29.26 9.72 -9.56
N LEU A 216 28.29 8.82 -9.80
CA LEU A 216 28.31 7.86 -10.93
C LEU A 216 27.96 8.51 -12.29
N LYS A 217 27.58 9.79 -12.27
CA LYS A 217 27.25 10.62 -13.43
C LYS A 217 26.21 9.98 -14.36
N ARG A 218 25.28 9.21 -13.80
CA ARG A 218 24.33 8.37 -14.55
C ARG A 218 22.91 8.53 -14.04
N LEU A 219 21.95 8.51 -14.98
CA LEU A 219 20.52 8.61 -14.70
C LEU A 219 19.78 7.43 -15.35
N MET A 220 18.73 6.97 -14.69
CA MET A 220 17.82 5.94 -15.21
C MET A 220 16.43 6.55 -15.39
N VAL A 221 15.81 6.33 -16.56
CA VAL A 221 14.55 6.95 -16.95
C VAL A 221 13.60 5.86 -17.46
N LEU A 222 12.60 5.53 -16.64
CA LEU A 222 11.53 4.61 -16.99
C LEU A 222 10.43 5.37 -17.73
N THR A 223 10.16 5.03 -18.99
CA THR A 223 9.10 5.68 -19.77
C THR A 223 7.86 4.80 -19.87
N ASP A 224 6.69 5.43 -19.98
CA ASP A 224 5.41 4.80 -20.27
C ASP A 224 5.26 4.46 -21.77
N GLY A 225 6.30 3.87 -22.37
CA GLY A 225 6.39 3.60 -23.81
C GLY A 225 6.64 4.84 -24.68
N ARG A 226 7.03 5.97 -24.07
CA ARG A 226 7.46 7.17 -24.78
C ARG A 226 8.95 7.07 -25.13
N LYS A 227 9.33 7.31 -26.39
CA LYS A 227 10.74 7.53 -26.73
C LYS A 227 11.33 8.71 -25.93
N LEU A 228 12.65 8.71 -25.77
CA LEU A 228 13.38 9.87 -25.25
C LEU A 228 13.24 11.06 -26.23
N THR A 229 13.03 12.28 -25.71
CA THR A 229 12.73 13.47 -26.52
C THR A 229 13.93 14.35 -26.86
N ASP A 230 15.06 14.14 -26.17
CA ASP A 230 16.35 14.80 -26.40
C ASP A 230 17.46 13.89 -25.80
N ASP A 231 18.74 14.20 -26.02
CA ASP A 231 19.86 13.52 -25.34
C ASP A 231 20.14 14.04 -23.93
N TYR A 232 19.56 15.21 -23.59
CA TYR A 232 19.72 15.90 -22.30
C TYR A 232 21.18 16.21 -21.90
N GLY A 233 22.12 16.16 -22.86
CA GLY A 233 23.57 16.33 -22.62
C GLY A 233 24.31 15.07 -22.19
N ALA A 234 23.73 13.88 -22.36
CA ALA A 234 24.41 12.62 -22.15
C ALA A 234 25.52 12.38 -23.20
N SER A 235 26.57 11.65 -22.82
CA SER A 235 27.63 11.18 -23.73
C SER A 235 27.33 9.79 -24.31
N GLU A 236 26.70 8.90 -23.53
CA GLU A 236 26.18 7.62 -23.99
C GLU A 236 24.77 7.36 -23.45
N ILE A 237 23.93 6.68 -24.25
CA ILE A 237 22.57 6.29 -23.88
C ILE A 237 22.33 4.84 -24.27
N LEU A 238 22.02 3.99 -23.29
CA LEU A 238 21.48 2.65 -23.53
C LEU A 238 19.94 2.71 -23.45
N HIS A 239 19.26 1.99 -24.33
CA HIS A 239 17.82 1.77 -24.24
C HIS A 239 17.53 0.28 -24.11
N TYR A 240 16.97 -0.11 -22.97
CA TYR A 240 16.53 -1.48 -22.70
C TYR A 240 15.06 -1.59 -23.11
N GLY A 241 14.80 -1.67 -24.42
CA GLY A 241 13.48 -1.49 -25.01
C GLY A 241 12.40 -2.44 -24.49
N LYS A 242 12.80 -3.63 -24.01
CA LYS A 242 11.92 -4.61 -23.33
C LYS A 242 11.23 -4.06 -22.07
N TYR A 243 11.83 -3.08 -21.40
CA TYR A 243 11.32 -2.46 -20.16
C TYR A 243 10.96 -0.98 -20.33
N ASN A 244 11.21 -0.39 -21.52
CA ASN A 244 11.10 1.06 -21.79
C ASN A 244 11.99 1.90 -20.88
N GLU A 245 13.18 1.37 -20.57
CA GLU A 245 14.16 1.99 -19.67
C GLU A 245 15.32 2.58 -20.46
N TYR A 246 15.62 3.85 -20.22
CA TYR A 246 16.81 4.52 -20.74
C TYR A 246 17.82 4.73 -19.63
N VAL A 247 19.08 4.35 -19.88
CA VAL A 247 20.23 4.61 -19.02
C VAL A 247 21.09 5.66 -19.71
N LEU A 248 21.23 6.83 -19.10
CA LEU A 248 21.98 7.97 -19.66
C LEU A 248 23.26 8.20 -18.84
N GLN A 249 24.40 8.20 -19.52
CA GLN A 249 25.72 8.49 -18.95
C GLN A 249 26.14 9.93 -19.27
N PHE A 250 26.80 10.61 -18.34
CA PHE A 250 27.25 11.99 -18.48
C PHE A 250 28.73 12.15 -18.10
N GLU A 251 29.40 13.14 -18.69
CA GLU A 251 30.82 13.43 -18.42
C GLU A 251 31.07 14.05 -17.03
N THR A 252 30.10 14.81 -16.50
CA THR A 252 30.23 15.51 -15.21
C THR A 252 28.98 15.39 -14.33
N GLU A 253 29.19 15.43 -13.02
CA GLU A 253 28.10 15.51 -12.03
C GLU A 253 27.19 16.73 -12.23
N ALA A 254 27.76 17.86 -12.68
CA ALA A 254 27.03 19.11 -12.86
C ALA A 254 26.02 19.01 -14.00
N ASP A 255 26.41 18.36 -15.09
CA ASP A 255 25.55 18.11 -16.25
C ASP A 255 24.51 17.04 -15.92
N THR A 256 24.92 15.94 -15.27
CA THR A 256 24.01 14.91 -14.70
C THR A 256 22.91 15.55 -13.85
N LYS A 257 23.28 16.49 -12.97
CA LYS A 257 22.40 17.22 -12.06
C LYS A 257 21.50 18.23 -12.75
N TYR A 258 21.91 18.75 -13.91
CA TYR A 258 21.08 19.60 -14.76
C TYR A 258 20.07 18.74 -15.54
N ALA A 259 20.55 17.72 -16.26
CA ALA A 259 19.77 16.76 -17.02
C ALA A 259 18.67 16.11 -16.18
N TYR A 260 18.98 15.73 -14.93
CA TYR A 260 17.99 15.19 -13.99
C TYR A 260 16.78 16.12 -13.81
N TYR A 261 16.97 17.44 -13.73
CA TYR A 261 15.85 18.37 -13.55
C TYR A 261 15.02 18.58 -14.81
N GLU A 262 15.58 18.35 -16.00
CA GLU A 262 14.85 18.44 -17.28
C GLU A 262 14.13 17.12 -17.60
N LEU A 263 14.76 15.96 -17.40
CA LEU A 263 14.11 14.66 -17.42
C LEU A 263 12.92 14.59 -16.44
N VAL A 264 13.11 15.07 -15.20
CA VAL A 264 12.05 15.20 -14.18
C VAL A 264 10.92 16.16 -14.60
N SER A 265 11.17 17.11 -15.50
CA SER A 265 10.14 17.99 -16.08
C SER A 265 9.27 17.24 -17.09
N ASP A 266 9.87 16.39 -17.93
CA ASP A 266 9.25 15.89 -19.15
C ASP A 266 8.72 14.44 -19.01
N TYR A 267 9.42 13.62 -18.24
CA TYR A 267 9.02 12.24 -17.90
C TYR A 267 8.35 12.15 -16.54
N GLY A 268 8.69 13.05 -15.62
CA GLY A 268 8.12 13.16 -14.29
C GLY A 268 9.02 12.61 -13.18
N LYS A 269 8.90 13.19 -11.97
CA LYS A 269 9.81 12.93 -10.85
C LYS A 269 9.81 11.50 -10.31
N ASP A 270 8.75 10.76 -10.59
CA ASP A 270 8.54 9.39 -10.11
C ASP A 270 8.96 8.34 -11.16
N ASN A 271 9.47 8.81 -12.32
CA ASN A 271 9.96 8.02 -13.46
C ASN A 271 11.46 8.25 -13.74
N CYS A 272 12.10 9.21 -13.06
CA CYS A 272 13.50 9.59 -13.25
C CYS A 272 14.28 9.35 -11.97
N TYR A 273 15.33 8.55 -12.07
CA TYR A 273 16.17 8.11 -10.96
C TYR A 273 17.62 8.52 -11.22
N ILE A 274 18.36 8.72 -10.13
CA ILE A 274 19.79 9.02 -10.17
C ILE A 274 20.51 7.73 -9.78
N ASP A 275 21.54 7.34 -10.51
CA ASP A 275 22.42 6.24 -10.09
C ASP A 275 23.41 6.75 -9.04
N GLN A 276 23.57 6.01 -7.95
CA GLN A 276 24.28 6.46 -6.75
C GLN A 276 25.05 5.29 -6.13
N VAL A 277 26.33 5.50 -5.79
CA VAL A 277 27.08 4.52 -4.99
C VAL A 277 26.40 4.40 -3.62
N VAL A 278 25.80 3.25 -3.35
CA VAL A 278 25.32 2.90 -2.02
C VAL A 278 26.50 2.31 -1.25
N THR A 279 27.19 3.13 -0.47
CA THR A 279 28.25 2.68 0.43
C THR A 279 27.66 1.93 1.64
N ASP A 280 28.38 0.90 2.12
CA ASP A 280 27.86 -0.16 3.03
C ASP A 280 27.45 0.27 4.46
N ASP A 281 27.45 1.57 4.76
CA ASP A 281 27.32 2.15 6.11
C ASP A 281 25.88 2.12 6.69
N VAL A 282 25.02 1.23 6.16
CA VAL A 282 23.61 1.05 6.56
C VAL A 282 23.37 -0.34 7.21
N LEU A 283 24.31 -1.27 7.13
CA LEU A 283 24.17 -2.63 7.69
C LEU A 283 24.71 -2.80 9.13
N ALA A 284 25.17 -1.73 9.78
CA ALA A 284 25.90 -1.80 11.05
C ALA A 284 25.37 -0.89 12.19
N THR A 285 24.06 -0.59 12.27
CA THR A 285 23.48 0.03 13.49
C THR A 285 22.03 -0.36 13.81
N PHE A 286 21.73 -1.66 13.85
CA PHE A 286 20.53 -2.18 14.54
C PHE A 286 20.83 -2.74 15.95
N THR A 287 21.87 -2.19 16.59
CA THR A 287 22.31 -2.53 17.95
C THR A 287 21.41 -1.88 19.00
N GLY A 288 20.27 -2.50 19.30
CA GLY A 288 19.31 -1.94 20.26
C GLY A 288 18.10 -2.82 20.61
N VAL A 289 18.16 -4.11 20.27
CA VAL A 289 17.13 -5.15 20.48
C VAL A 289 17.85 -6.48 20.73
N THR A 290 17.29 -7.37 21.56
CA THR A 290 17.74 -8.77 21.64
C THR A 290 17.40 -9.51 20.35
N ASP A 291 18.39 -9.58 19.45
CA ASP A 291 18.21 -10.00 18.06
C ASP A 291 17.97 -11.52 17.92
N TYR A 292 16.70 -11.92 17.81
CA TYR A 292 16.30 -13.28 17.49
C TYR A 292 16.52 -13.57 16.00
N LYS A 293 17.77 -13.88 15.69
CA LYS A 293 18.29 -14.12 14.35
C LYS A 293 17.71 -15.38 13.71
N THR A 294 16.60 -15.21 13.00
CA THR A 294 16.10 -16.17 12.00
C THR A 294 17.14 -16.39 10.89
N MET A 295 17.11 -17.56 10.23
CA MET A 295 18.09 -17.92 9.18
C MET A 295 18.00 -17.01 7.95
N SER A 296 16.81 -16.46 7.67
CA SER A 296 16.53 -15.57 6.55
C SER A 296 15.93 -14.24 7.02
N TRP A 297 16.23 -13.17 6.28
CA TRP A 297 15.61 -11.84 6.47
C TRP A 297 14.08 -11.88 6.57
N GLY A 298 13.45 -12.86 5.90
CA GLY A 298 12.00 -12.99 5.84
C GLY A 298 11.32 -13.22 7.20
N GLY A 299 12.00 -13.91 8.13
CA GLY A 299 11.45 -14.20 9.44
C GLY A 299 11.35 -12.99 10.35
N SER A 300 12.46 -12.25 10.44
CA SER A 300 12.49 -10.93 11.09
C SER A 300 11.54 -9.95 10.39
N TYR A 301 11.49 -9.94 9.04
CA TYR A 301 10.62 -9.04 8.27
C TYR A 301 9.12 -9.27 8.53
N MET A 302 8.69 -10.51 8.77
CA MET A 302 7.29 -10.85 9.07
C MET A 302 6.97 -10.85 10.58
N GLY A 303 7.94 -10.55 11.44
CA GLY A 303 7.78 -10.54 12.90
C GLY A 303 7.82 -11.92 13.57
N MET A 304 7.98 -13.01 12.81
CA MET A 304 7.85 -14.38 13.32
C MET A 304 9.00 -14.80 14.24
N GLY A 305 10.21 -14.25 14.05
CA GLY A 305 11.32 -14.44 14.99
C GLY A 305 11.01 -13.96 16.42
N TYR A 306 10.16 -12.93 16.56
CA TYR A 306 9.74 -12.41 17.87
C TYR A 306 8.65 -13.28 18.50
N LEU A 307 7.64 -13.72 17.72
CA LEU A 307 6.66 -14.69 18.23
C LEU A 307 7.31 -16.01 18.67
N LYS A 308 8.37 -16.46 17.97
CA LYS A 308 9.13 -17.65 18.37
C LYS A 308 9.88 -17.45 19.70
N ALA A 309 10.34 -16.24 19.98
CA ALA A 309 10.98 -15.89 21.25
C ALA A 309 10.00 -15.77 22.43
N GLU A 310 8.78 -15.30 22.16
CA GLU A 310 7.79 -14.94 23.18
C GLU A 310 6.75 -16.02 23.47
N TYR A 311 6.73 -17.10 22.68
CA TYR A 311 5.82 -18.25 22.81
C TYR A 311 5.73 -18.78 24.26
N ASP A 312 6.88 -19.07 24.88
CA ASP A 312 7.00 -19.52 26.29
C ASP A 312 6.48 -18.48 27.31
N TYR A 313 6.54 -17.19 26.98
CA TYR A 313 6.14 -16.11 27.86
C TYR A 313 4.62 -15.90 27.86
N TYR A 314 3.94 -16.14 26.73
CA TYR A 314 2.48 -16.12 26.61
C TYR A 314 1.82 -17.50 26.83
N GLN A 315 2.57 -18.47 27.38
CA GLN A 315 2.10 -19.82 27.77
C GLN A 315 1.32 -20.54 26.65
N VAL A 316 1.71 -20.32 25.41
CA VAL A 316 1.13 -21.04 24.28
C VAL A 316 1.66 -22.48 24.33
N ASP A 317 0.77 -23.47 24.23
CA ASP A 317 1.11 -24.89 24.44
C ASP A 317 0.60 -25.82 23.32
N ARG A 318 -0.37 -25.38 22.51
CA ARG A 318 -1.02 -26.19 21.48
C ARG A 318 -0.06 -26.63 20.36
N ASP A 319 0.04 -27.94 20.15
CA ASP A 319 0.58 -28.54 18.92
C ASP A 319 -0.20 -28.16 17.65
N VAL A 320 0.54 -27.94 16.55
CA VAL A 320 -0.01 -27.67 15.21
C VAL A 320 0.61 -28.63 14.19
N THR A 321 -0.21 -29.32 13.40
CA THR A 321 0.25 -30.19 12.31
C THR A 321 0.31 -29.44 10.97
N VAL A 322 1.52 -29.27 10.43
CA VAL A 322 1.79 -28.81 9.07
C VAL A 322 1.95 -30.02 8.15
N ALA A 323 1.10 -30.13 7.12
CA ALA A 323 1.31 -31.10 6.05
C ALA A 323 2.24 -30.51 4.98
N LEU A 324 3.42 -31.10 4.81
CA LEU A 324 4.40 -30.72 3.79
C LEU A 324 4.23 -31.63 2.57
N ILE A 325 3.58 -31.16 1.52
CA ILE A 325 3.53 -31.87 0.23
C ILE A 325 4.68 -31.35 -0.63
N ASP A 326 5.72 -32.15 -0.83
CA ASP A 326 6.97 -31.71 -1.51
C ASP A 326 7.87 -32.91 -1.93
N THR A 327 9.18 -32.68 -2.14
CA THR A 327 10.20 -33.71 -2.49
C THR A 327 10.63 -34.61 -1.32
N GLY A 328 10.16 -34.32 -0.10
CA GLY A 328 10.47 -35.09 1.12
C GLY A 328 10.96 -34.20 2.26
N LEU A 329 11.62 -34.81 3.24
CA LEU A 329 12.38 -34.11 4.28
C LEU A 329 13.67 -34.85 4.65
N ASP A 330 14.81 -34.16 4.62
CA ASP A 330 16.04 -34.61 5.27
C ASP A 330 16.03 -34.20 6.75
N THR A 331 15.91 -35.19 7.64
CA THR A 331 15.87 -35.00 9.09
C THR A 331 17.24 -34.94 9.77
N THR A 332 18.35 -34.88 9.02
CA THR A 332 19.69 -34.66 9.60
C THR A 332 19.89 -33.24 10.12
N ASN A 333 19.10 -32.28 9.65
CA ASN A 333 19.17 -30.92 10.15
C ASN A 333 18.50 -30.80 11.53
N LYS A 334 19.28 -30.36 12.54
CA LYS A 334 18.87 -30.36 13.96
C LYS A 334 17.58 -29.59 14.26
N ILE A 335 17.16 -28.66 13.39
CA ILE A 335 15.91 -27.91 13.57
C ILE A 335 14.65 -28.77 13.39
N PHE A 336 14.77 -29.97 12.79
CA PHE A 336 13.67 -30.94 12.66
C PHE A 336 13.65 -31.98 13.79
N ASN A 337 14.55 -31.90 14.76
CA ASN A 337 14.54 -32.79 15.93
C ASN A 337 13.19 -32.70 16.65
N ASN A 338 12.60 -33.85 16.95
CA ASN A 338 11.28 -34.02 17.59
C ASN A 338 10.06 -33.47 16.80
N ARG A 339 10.26 -32.61 15.78
CA ARG A 339 9.18 -31.98 15.00
C ARG A 339 8.58 -32.83 13.87
N VAL A 340 8.89 -34.12 13.74
CA VAL A 340 8.46 -34.93 12.58
C VAL A 340 7.53 -36.06 13.00
N ASP A 341 6.29 -36.04 12.52
CA ASP A 341 5.32 -37.11 12.73
C ASP A 341 5.66 -38.31 11.83
N LYS A 342 6.55 -39.17 12.32
CA LYS A 342 7.00 -40.39 11.61
C LYS A 342 5.89 -41.43 11.41
N ARG A 343 4.71 -41.27 12.03
CA ARG A 343 3.56 -42.20 11.89
C ARG A 343 2.60 -41.79 10.78
N ARG A 344 2.46 -40.48 10.52
CA ARG A 344 1.63 -39.93 9.44
C ARG A 344 2.42 -39.46 8.21
N SER A 345 3.75 -39.54 8.22
CA SER A 345 4.60 -39.16 7.08
C SER A 345 4.78 -40.31 6.08
N PHE A 346 4.59 -40.04 4.78
CA PHE A 346 4.59 -41.04 3.70
C PHE A 346 5.11 -40.49 2.36
N TYR A 347 5.68 -41.35 1.54
CA TYR A 347 5.92 -41.15 0.11
C TYR A 347 4.79 -41.77 -0.72
N PHE A 348 4.29 -41.01 -1.69
CA PHE A 348 3.23 -41.35 -2.63
C PHE A 348 3.84 -41.64 -4.02
N LYS A 349 4.72 -42.65 -4.14
CA LYS A 349 5.35 -43.06 -5.42
C LYS A 349 4.26 -43.46 -6.41
N GLY A 350 4.33 -42.95 -7.64
CA GLY A 350 3.31 -43.18 -8.67
C GLY A 350 3.94 -43.48 -10.03
N SER A 351 4.12 -44.77 -10.32
CA SER A 351 4.30 -45.28 -11.68
C SER A 351 2.92 -45.54 -12.30
N ASP A 352 2.19 -46.55 -11.80
CA ASP A 352 0.87 -46.96 -12.30
C ASP A 352 -0.23 -46.95 -11.22
N SER A 353 0.15 -46.95 -9.95
CA SER A 353 -0.75 -46.81 -8.80
C SER A 353 -0.02 -46.12 -7.66
N VAL A 354 -0.73 -45.28 -6.89
CA VAL A 354 -0.12 -44.52 -5.79
C VAL A 354 0.04 -45.41 -4.55
N LYS A 355 1.26 -45.91 -4.34
CA LYS A 355 1.62 -46.74 -3.19
C LYS A 355 2.20 -45.86 -2.09
N LYS A 356 1.70 -46.01 -0.86
CA LYS A 356 2.24 -45.33 0.33
C LYS A 356 3.42 -46.12 0.89
N THR A 357 4.55 -45.47 1.12
CA THR A 357 5.70 -46.03 1.85
C THR A 357 6.21 -45.04 2.88
N THR A 358 6.98 -45.48 3.87
CA THR A 358 7.63 -44.59 4.87
C THR A 358 8.93 -43.94 4.37
N ALA A 359 9.29 -44.11 3.09
CA ALA A 359 10.49 -43.55 2.48
C ALA A 359 10.32 -42.08 2.06
N TYR A 360 9.92 -41.20 3.00
CA TYR A 360 9.67 -39.77 2.76
C TYR A 360 10.94 -38.88 2.79
N VAL A 361 12.13 -39.48 2.72
CA VAL A 361 13.43 -38.78 2.73
C VAL A 361 13.54 -37.87 1.50
N ASP A 362 14.13 -36.69 1.68
CA ASP A 362 14.40 -35.77 0.57
C ASP A 362 15.70 -36.14 -0.17
N GLU A 363 15.63 -36.17 -1.49
CA GLU A 363 16.75 -36.48 -2.40
C GLU A 363 17.07 -35.27 -3.29
N ASN A 364 16.24 -34.23 -3.25
CA ASN A 364 16.28 -33.03 -4.10
C ASN A 364 16.68 -31.77 -3.30
N GLY A 365 16.24 -31.72 -2.05
CA GLY A 365 16.49 -30.64 -1.09
C GLY A 365 15.47 -29.51 -1.11
N HIS A 366 14.53 -29.47 -2.07
CA HIS A 366 13.49 -28.45 -2.13
C HIS A 366 12.54 -28.54 -0.92
N GLY A 367 12.00 -29.73 -0.64
CA GLY A 367 11.14 -29.98 0.53
C GLY A 367 11.85 -29.67 1.85
N THR A 368 13.14 -30.01 1.96
CA THR A 368 13.98 -29.66 3.12
C THR A 368 14.18 -28.15 3.27
N HIS A 369 14.31 -27.40 2.17
CA HIS A 369 14.41 -25.93 2.20
C HIS A 369 13.10 -25.29 2.65
N VAL A 370 11.99 -25.73 2.06
CA VAL A 370 10.63 -25.30 2.39
C VAL A 370 10.27 -25.59 3.85
N ALA A 371 10.54 -26.80 4.33
CA ALA A 371 10.35 -27.18 5.73
C ALA A 371 11.19 -26.32 6.69
N GLY A 372 12.44 -26.04 6.31
CA GLY A 372 13.34 -25.21 7.10
C GLY A 372 12.83 -23.80 7.32
N ILE A 373 12.19 -23.20 6.32
CA ILE A 373 11.58 -21.86 6.45
C ILE A 373 10.47 -21.90 7.51
N ILE A 374 9.65 -22.95 7.51
CA ILE A 374 8.58 -23.12 8.50
C ILE A 374 9.17 -23.35 9.89
N ALA A 375 10.18 -24.23 10.02
CA ALA A 375 10.78 -24.58 11.31
C ALA A 375 11.60 -23.43 11.92
N ASP A 376 12.32 -22.67 11.10
CA ASP A 376 13.03 -21.45 11.49
C ASP A 376 12.09 -20.42 12.11
N ASN A 377 10.91 -20.26 11.50
CA ASN A 377 9.90 -19.26 11.87
C ASN A 377 8.86 -19.72 12.88
N THR A 378 8.99 -20.91 13.48
CA THR A 378 8.02 -21.43 14.46
C THR A 378 8.67 -22.10 15.68
N PRO A 379 8.01 -22.14 16.85
CA PRO A 379 8.40 -22.95 18.01
C PRO A 379 8.23 -24.47 17.77
N ASP A 380 8.75 -25.30 18.70
CA ASP A 380 8.94 -26.75 18.51
C ASP A 380 7.65 -27.58 18.49
N ASN A 381 6.52 -27.04 18.95
CA ASN A 381 5.17 -27.58 18.84
C ASN A 381 4.60 -27.60 17.41
N VAL A 382 5.31 -27.01 16.43
CA VAL A 382 4.95 -27.10 15.01
C VAL A 382 5.54 -28.36 14.40
N ASN A 383 4.66 -29.34 14.19
CA ASN A 383 4.98 -30.68 13.77
C ASN A 383 4.72 -30.89 12.26
N PHE A 384 5.68 -31.50 11.57
CA PHE A 384 5.62 -31.83 10.16
C PHE A 384 5.07 -33.23 9.92
N MET A 385 3.98 -33.30 9.16
CA MET A 385 3.52 -34.49 8.47
C MET A 385 4.06 -34.43 7.03
N VAL A 386 5.15 -35.16 6.77
CA VAL A 386 5.89 -35.11 5.51
C VAL A 386 5.22 -36.03 4.49
N LEU A 387 4.66 -35.45 3.44
CA LEU A 387 3.93 -36.14 2.39
C LEU A 387 4.73 -36.00 1.08
N LYS A 388 5.79 -36.78 0.94
CA LYS A 388 6.61 -36.79 -0.27
C LYS A 388 5.72 -37.16 -1.46
N ALA A 389 5.54 -36.24 -2.38
CA ALA A 389 4.74 -36.40 -3.60
C ALA A 389 5.60 -36.27 -4.87
N PHE A 390 6.81 -35.74 -4.72
CA PHE A 390 7.80 -35.59 -5.80
C PHE A 390 8.98 -36.54 -5.55
N ASP A 391 9.59 -37.04 -6.62
CA ASP A 391 10.83 -37.84 -6.57
C ASP A 391 12.10 -36.96 -6.47
N GLY A 392 13.28 -37.58 -6.47
CA GLY A 392 14.57 -36.87 -6.41
C GLY A 392 14.83 -35.94 -7.59
N ASP A 393 14.26 -36.21 -8.77
CA ASP A 393 14.33 -35.32 -9.94
C ASP A 393 13.36 -34.13 -9.83
N GLY A 394 12.49 -34.10 -8.81
CA GLY A 394 11.44 -33.10 -8.67
C GLY A 394 10.26 -33.33 -9.62
N LYS A 395 10.02 -34.56 -10.06
CA LYS A 395 8.87 -34.96 -10.90
C LYS A 395 7.74 -35.51 -10.02
N SER A 396 6.50 -35.38 -10.47
CA SER A 396 5.31 -35.91 -9.78
C SER A 396 4.16 -36.14 -10.75
N SER A 397 3.12 -36.86 -10.30
CA SER A 397 1.85 -37.00 -11.00
C SER A 397 0.72 -36.28 -10.25
N ASN A 398 -0.25 -35.76 -11.00
CA ASN A 398 -1.44 -35.12 -10.43
C ASN A 398 -2.20 -36.04 -9.45
N LEU A 399 -2.13 -37.37 -9.66
CA LEU A 399 -2.75 -38.36 -8.79
C LEU A 399 -2.01 -38.52 -7.46
N ALA A 400 -0.67 -38.47 -7.45
CA ALA A 400 0.13 -38.46 -6.23
C ALA A 400 -0.17 -37.21 -5.40
N ILE A 401 -0.17 -36.03 -6.03
CA ILE A 401 -0.50 -34.75 -5.39
C ILE A 401 -1.94 -34.76 -4.82
N ARG A 402 -2.93 -35.23 -5.60
CA ARG A 402 -4.33 -35.35 -5.12
C ARG A 402 -4.44 -36.30 -3.93
N SER A 403 -3.74 -37.43 -3.96
CA SER A 403 -3.74 -38.43 -2.90
C SER A 403 -3.07 -37.93 -1.62
N ALA A 404 -1.97 -37.18 -1.74
CA ALA A 404 -1.30 -36.53 -0.62
C ALA A 404 -2.20 -35.44 0.01
N LEU A 405 -2.82 -34.57 -0.80
CA LEU A 405 -3.72 -33.53 -0.29
C LEU A 405 -4.98 -34.10 0.37
N GLN A 406 -5.60 -35.13 -0.23
CA GLN A 406 -6.75 -35.81 0.37
C GLN A 406 -6.37 -36.45 1.71
N TYR A 407 -5.22 -37.14 1.77
CA TYR A 407 -4.73 -37.72 3.03
C TYR A 407 -4.43 -36.65 4.09
N ALA A 408 -3.84 -35.50 3.73
CA ALA A 408 -3.59 -34.39 4.66
C ALA A 408 -4.88 -33.86 5.31
N VAL A 409 -5.96 -33.77 4.53
CA VAL A 409 -7.29 -33.35 5.00
C VAL A 409 -7.93 -34.43 5.88
N ASP A 410 -7.82 -35.71 5.50
CA ASP A 410 -8.38 -36.83 6.28
C ASP A 410 -7.63 -37.03 7.62
N GLN A 411 -6.34 -36.71 7.67
CA GLN A 411 -5.55 -36.64 8.91
C GLN A 411 -5.73 -35.32 9.68
N LYS A 412 -6.62 -34.42 9.22
CA LYS A 412 -6.94 -33.12 9.84
C LYS A 412 -5.71 -32.27 10.14
N ALA A 413 -4.81 -32.13 9.17
CA ALA A 413 -3.74 -31.14 9.26
C ALA A 413 -4.33 -29.74 9.49
N ASP A 414 -3.69 -28.92 10.33
CA ASP A 414 -4.11 -27.54 10.56
C ASP A 414 -3.88 -26.70 9.29
N VAL A 415 -2.75 -26.93 8.61
CA VAL A 415 -2.35 -26.24 7.39
C VAL A 415 -1.55 -27.18 6.46
N VAL A 416 -1.69 -26.98 5.14
CA VAL A 416 -0.96 -27.68 4.08
C VAL A 416 -0.08 -26.69 3.32
N ASN A 417 1.19 -27.01 3.16
CA ASN A 417 2.11 -26.32 2.25
C ASN A 417 2.19 -27.05 0.91
N MET A 418 1.96 -26.32 -0.19
CA MET A 418 2.27 -26.76 -1.56
C MET A 418 3.14 -25.70 -2.25
N SER A 419 4.46 -25.84 -2.13
CA SER A 419 5.45 -24.91 -2.70
C SER A 419 5.69 -25.12 -4.21
N PHE A 420 4.65 -25.56 -4.92
CA PHE A 420 4.65 -25.94 -6.33
C PHE A 420 3.32 -25.55 -6.99
N GLY A 421 3.29 -25.56 -8.31
CA GLY A 421 2.08 -25.48 -9.13
C GLY A 421 2.38 -25.85 -10.57
N TRP A 422 1.40 -26.41 -11.28
CA TRP A 422 1.54 -26.77 -12.70
C TRP A 422 0.74 -25.82 -13.60
N THR A 423 1.27 -25.54 -14.79
CA THR A 423 0.74 -24.49 -15.67
C THR A 423 0.11 -25.06 -16.95
N GLY A 424 -0.89 -24.35 -17.48
CA GLY A 424 -1.42 -24.62 -18.83
C GLY A 424 -2.89 -24.25 -19.01
N MET A 425 -3.30 -24.00 -20.25
CA MET A 425 -4.65 -23.51 -20.59
C MET A 425 -5.78 -24.43 -20.11
N LEU A 426 -5.58 -25.76 -20.18
CA LEU A 426 -6.54 -26.75 -19.67
C LEU A 426 -6.69 -26.69 -18.13
N TRP A 427 -5.66 -26.24 -17.42
CA TRP A 427 -5.65 -26.14 -15.96
C TRP A 427 -6.29 -24.85 -15.44
N ALA A 428 -6.38 -23.79 -16.25
CA ALA A 428 -7.12 -22.57 -15.90
C ALA A 428 -8.56 -22.89 -15.45
N TYR A 429 -9.26 -23.74 -16.21
CA TYR A 429 -10.67 -24.10 -16.02
C TYR A 429 -10.89 -25.43 -15.26
N SER A 430 -9.82 -26.14 -14.88
CA SER A 430 -9.92 -27.48 -14.28
C SER A 430 -10.60 -27.50 -12.91
N SER A 431 -11.36 -28.54 -12.64
CA SER A 431 -12.05 -28.80 -11.36
C SER A 431 -11.38 -29.89 -10.51
N TYR A 432 -10.22 -30.42 -10.92
CA TYR A 432 -9.64 -31.69 -10.46
C TYR A 432 -9.44 -31.88 -8.94
N LEU A 433 -9.23 -30.81 -8.15
CA LEU A 433 -9.09 -30.85 -6.69
C LEU A 433 -10.27 -30.18 -5.94
N LYS A 434 -11.32 -29.74 -6.64
CA LYS A 434 -12.39 -28.89 -6.07
C LYS A 434 -13.11 -29.53 -4.88
N ASP A 435 -13.33 -30.83 -4.91
CA ASP A 435 -13.93 -31.59 -3.81
C ASP A 435 -12.98 -31.69 -2.60
N VAL A 436 -11.68 -31.94 -2.82
CA VAL A 436 -10.68 -32.03 -1.74
C VAL A 436 -10.47 -30.67 -1.08
N LEU A 437 -10.35 -29.60 -1.87
CA LEU A 437 -10.27 -28.21 -1.37
C LEU A 437 -11.56 -27.79 -0.64
N LYS A 438 -12.71 -28.38 -0.97
CA LYS A 438 -13.96 -28.16 -0.23
C LYS A 438 -14.05 -28.97 1.07
N LYS A 439 -13.52 -30.20 1.08
CA LYS A 439 -13.33 -30.98 2.31
C LYS A 439 -12.36 -30.27 3.27
N ALA A 440 -11.26 -29.71 2.77
CA ALA A 440 -10.28 -28.97 3.56
C ALA A 440 -10.92 -27.81 4.35
N GLU A 441 -11.69 -26.95 3.67
CA GLU A 441 -12.43 -25.84 4.30
C GLU A 441 -13.38 -26.34 5.41
N THR A 442 -14.01 -27.50 5.20
CA THR A 442 -14.98 -28.10 6.15
C THR A 442 -14.30 -28.78 7.33
N ALA A 443 -13.14 -29.41 7.10
CA ALA A 443 -12.30 -30.02 8.14
C ALA A 443 -11.53 -28.98 8.98
N GLY A 444 -11.46 -27.73 8.51
CA GLY A 444 -10.68 -26.66 9.12
C GLY A 444 -9.22 -26.59 8.63
N THR A 445 -8.80 -27.52 7.78
CA THR A 445 -7.48 -27.54 7.12
C THR A 445 -7.34 -26.36 6.16
N VAL A 446 -6.32 -25.53 6.37
CA VAL A 446 -5.99 -24.42 5.46
C VAL A 446 -5.00 -24.91 4.40
N VAL A 447 -5.15 -24.49 3.14
CA VAL A 447 -4.27 -24.92 2.04
C VAL A 447 -3.55 -23.71 1.47
N CYS A 448 -2.21 -23.74 1.42
CA CYS A 448 -1.37 -22.68 0.86
C CYS A 448 -0.66 -23.17 -0.41
N CYS A 449 -0.57 -22.30 -1.42
CA CYS A 449 0.05 -22.63 -2.70
C CYS A 449 0.92 -21.48 -3.24
N ALA A 450 2.05 -21.85 -3.84
CA ALA A 450 2.92 -20.92 -4.55
C ALA A 450 2.24 -20.40 -5.82
N ALA A 451 2.23 -19.08 -6.05
CA ALA A 451 1.62 -18.48 -7.23
C ALA A 451 2.29 -18.90 -8.57
N GLY A 452 3.56 -19.34 -8.51
CA GLY A 452 4.36 -19.75 -9.66
C GLY A 452 5.45 -18.76 -10.04
N ASN A 453 6.45 -19.25 -10.77
CA ASN A 453 7.71 -18.55 -11.05
C ASN A 453 7.89 -18.29 -12.57
N LYS A 454 6.91 -17.63 -13.20
CA LYS A 454 6.88 -17.35 -14.66
C LYS A 454 6.56 -15.89 -15.03
N ALA A 455 6.50 -14.97 -14.06
CA ALA A 455 6.13 -13.57 -14.25
C ALA A 455 4.85 -13.40 -15.09
N SER A 456 3.84 -14.25 -14.83
CA SER A 456 2.62 -14.38 -15.62
C SER A 456 1.35 -14.40 -14.76
N ASP A 457 0.19 -14.37 -15.41
CA ASP A 457 -1.11 -14.48 -14.71
C ASP A 457 -1.24 -15.83 -13.97
N VAL A 458 -1.40 -15.74 -12.65
CA VAL A 458 -1.63 -16.85 -11.72
C VAL A 458 -2.86 -17.68 -12.10
N ALA A 459 -3.83 -17.12 -12.84
CA ALA A 459 -4.96 -17.86 -13.40
C ALA A 459 -4.55 -19.08 -14.24
N MET A 460 -3.33 -19.08 -14.78
CA MET A 460 -2.75 -20.20 -15.54
C MET A 460 -2.06 -21.28 -14.68
N THR A 461 -1.92 -21.05 -13.37
CA THR A 461 -1.19 -21.92 -12.43
C THR A 461 -2.14 -22.64 -11.47
N TYR A 462 -2.05 -23.97 -11.43
CA TYR A 462 -2.92 -24.83 -10.64
C TYR A 462 -2.15 -25.50 -9.50
N PRO A 463 -2.70 -25.63 -8.27
CA PRO A 463 -4.04 -25.19 -7.84
C PRO A 463 -4.12 -23.73 -7.35
N ALA A 464 -3.07 -22.93 -7.49
CA ALA A 464 -3.02 -21.52 -7.08
C ALA A 464 -4.20 -20.65 -7.61
N ASN A 465 -4.76 -21.02 -8.76
CA ASN A 465 -5.91 -20.38 -9.38
C ASN A 465 -7.30 -20.84 -8.86
N LYS A 466 -7.43 -21.32 -7.61
CA LYS A 466 -8.68 -21.90 -7.08
C LYS A 466 -9.11 -21.32 -5.72
N GLU A 467 -10.43 -21.24 -5.53
CA GLU A 467 -11.03 -20.97 -4.23
C GLU A 467 -10.60 -22.01 -3.18
N ASN A 468 -10.61 -21.60 -1.91
CA ASN A 468 -10.14 -22.38 -0.74
C ASN A 468 -8.62 -22.68 -0.71
N VAL A 469 -7.85 -22.09 -1.62
CA VAL A 469 -6.39 -21.97 -1.52
C VAL A 469 -6.03 -20.56 -1.05
N ILE A 470 -4.98 -20.43 -0.24
CA ILE A 470 -4.28 -19.16 0.04
C ILE A 470 -3.08 -19.12 -0.89
N THR A 471 -3.12 -18.23 -1.88
CA THR A 471 -2.13 -18.17 -2.95
C THR A 471 -1.11 -17.06 -2.72
N VAL A 472 0.17 -17.42 -2.75
CA VAL A 472 1.27 -16.59 -2.23
C VAL A 472 2.22 -16.15 -3.34
N SER A 473 2.39 -14.84 -3.50
CA SER A 473 3.39 -14.21 -4.37
C SER A 473 4.69 -13.87 -3.63
N ALA A 474 5.76 -13.56 -4.36
CA ALA A 474 7.10 -13.32 -3.79
C ALA A 474 7.51 -11.85 -3.76
N ILE A 475 8.13 -11.44 -2.64
CA ILE A 475 8.84 -10.17 -2.50
C ILE A 475 10.33 -10.34 -2.24
N ARG A 476 11.07 -9.28 -2.60
CA ARG A 476 12.49 -9.04 -2.33
C ARG A 476 12.70 -8.48 -0.92
N ASN A 477 13.96 -8.48 -0.46
CA ASN A 477 14.38 -7.97 0.86
C ASN A 477 14.01 -6.49 1.12
N ASN A 478 13.94 -5.67 0.07
CA ASN A 478 13.47 -4.29 0.12
C ASN A 478 11.93 -4.14 0.18
N GLY A 479 11.19 -5.25 0.23
CA GLY A 479 9.71 -5.29 0.26
C GLY A 479 9.03 -5.15 -1.10
N MET A 480 9.76 -5.03 -2.20
CA MET A 480 9.19 -4.95 -3.56
C MET A 480 8.82 -6.33 -4.11
N PHE A 481 7.73 -6.39 -4.86
CA PHE A 481 7.31 -7.56 -5.64
C PHE A 481 8.42 -8.02 -6.61
N ALA A 482 8.66 -9.32 -6.69
CA ALA A 482 9.68 -9.90 -7.58
C ALA A 482 9.14 -10.06 -9.01
N SER A 483 9.00 -8.94 -9.74
CA SER A 483 8.39 -8.85 -11.08
C SER A 483 9.09 -9.62 -12.19
N ASP A 484 10.30 -10.09 -11.95
CA ASP A 484 11.13 -10.92 -12.82
C ASP A 484 10.74 -12.41 -12.82
N TYR A 485 10.11 -12.91 -11.74
CA TYR A 485 9.64 -14.31 -11.69
C TYR A 485 8.28 -14.52 -11.04
N SER A 486 7.86 -13.71 -10.05
CA SER A 486 6.61 -13.96 -9.34
C SER A 486 5.41 -13.77 -10.27
N ASN A 487 4.55 -14.79 -10.32
CA ASN A 487 3.22 -14.64 -10.91
C ASN A 487 2.37 -13.62 -10.11
N TYR A 488 1.39 -13.04 -10.81
CA TYR A 488 0.48 -11.99 -10.35
C TYR A 488 -0.96 -12.28 -10.84
N GLY A 489 -1.98 -11.59 -10.36
CA GLY A 489 -3.36 -11.65 -10.89
C GLY A 489 -4.45 -11.76 -9.82
N ASP A 490 -5.70 -11.90 -10.25
CA ASP A 490 -6.93 -11.86 -9.43
C ASP A 490 -7.04 -12.94 -8.33
N MET A 491 -6.13 -13.92 -8.30
CA MET A 491 -6.10 -14.98 -7.28
C MET A 491 -4.97 -14.83 -6.25
N ILE A 492 -4.12 -13.79 -6.33
CA ILE A 492 -3.10 -13.55 -5.29
C ILE A 492 -3.77 -13.08 -4.00
N ASP A 493 -3.44 -13.72 -2.88
CA ASP A 493 -3.99 -13.37 -1.56
C ASP A 493 -3.04 -12.56 -0.70
N PHE A 494 -1.76 -12.93 -0.70
CA PHE A 494 -0.71 -12.28 0.08
C PHE A 494 0.64 -12.38 -0.65
N ALA A 495 1.50 -11.41 -0.41
CA ALA A 495 2.92 -11.51 -0.74
C ALA A 495 3.72 -11.96 0.49
N ALA A 496 4.84 -12.65 0.27
CA ALA A 496 5.76 -13.03 1.34
C ALA A 496 7.24 -13.10 0.87
N PRO A 497 8.22 -13.08 1.80
CA PRO A 497 9.64 -13.15 1.51
C PRO A 497 10.02 -14.35 0.64
N GLY A 498 10.42 -14.06 -0.61
CA GLY A 498 10.63 -15.11 -1.62
C GLY A 498 11.93 -14.97 -2.42
N THR A 499 12.74 -13.92 -2.22
CA THR A 499 14.03 -13.74 -2.91
C THR A 499 15.19 -13.90 -1.92
N ALA A 500 16.24 -14.62 -2.33
CA ALA A 500 17.46 -14.85 -1.54
C ALA A 500 17.18 -15.37 -0.11
N VAL A 501 16.25 -16.32 0.00
CA VAL A 501 15.83 -16.90 1.27
C VAL A 501 16.79 -18.02 1.66
N VAL A 502 17.53 -17.82 2.74
CA VAL A 502 18.41 -18.84 3.34
C VAL A 502 17.59 -19.78 4.22
N SER A 503 17.71 -21.08 3.97
CA SER A 503 17.07 -22.12 4.77
C SER A 503 17.96 -23.37 4.84
N THR A 504 17.49 -24.40 5.55
CA THR A 504 18.12 -25.73 5.61
C THR A 504 18.19 -26.39 4.24
N TYR A 505 19.14 -27.30 4.06
CA TYR A 505 19.30 -28.11 2.85
C TYR A 505 19.86 -29.49 3.23
N LEU A 506 20.04 -30.36 2.23
CA LEU A 506 20.50 -31.75 2.41
C LEU A 506 21.84 -31.83 3.18
N GLY A 507 22.05 -32.94 3.88
CA GLY A 507 23.25 -33.22 4.68
C GLY A 507 23.38 -32.34 5.92
N GLY A 508 22.26 -31.82 6.44
CA GLY A 508 22.25 -30.83 7.52
C GLY A 508 22.75 -29.43 7.12
N GLY A 509 22.95 -29.20 5.82
CA GLY A 509 23.46 -27.94 5.28
C GLY A 509 22.44 -26.79 5.26
N LYS A 510 22.80 -25.71 4.57
CA LYS A 510 21.92 -24.56 4.27
C LYS A 510 22.13 -24.09 2.84
N LYS A 511 21.12 -23.46 2.24
CA LYS A 511 21.14 -22.93 0.87
C LYS A 511 20.30 -21.66 0.75
N SER A 512 20.72 -20.72 -0.10
CA SER A 512 19.89 -19.57 -0.50
C SER A 512 19.12 -19.91 -1.76
N MET A 513 17.80 -19.65 -1.79
CA MET A 513 16.93 -19.92 -2.93
C MET A 513 15.93 -18.78 -3.15
N SER A 514 15.44 -18.64 -4.38
CA SER A 514 14.45 -17.63 -4.78
C SER A 514 13.27 -18.29 -5.50
N GLY A 515 12.05 -17.90 -5.13
CA GLY A 515 10.81 -18.39 -5.73
C GLY A 515 9.57 -18.10 -4.85
N THR A 516 8.38 -18.16 -5.45
CA THR A 516 7.10 -18.20 -4.70
C THR A 516 7.01 -19.45 -3.80
N SER A 517 7.77 -20.49 -4.14
CA SER A 517 8.07 -21.68 -3.33
C SER A 517 8.71 -21.37 -1.97
N MET A 518 9.49 -20.28 -1.86
CA MET A 518 10.10 -19.80 -0.60
C MET A 518 9.19 -18.79 0.11
N ALA A 519 8.34 -18.07 -0.62
CA ALA A 519 7.32 -17.19 -0.05
C ALA A 519 6.21 -17.95 0.69
N THR A 520 5.69 -19.01 0.08
CA THR A 520 4.60 -19.86 0.61
C THR A 520 4.82 -20.36 2.06
N PRO A 521 5.97 -20.97 2.41
CA PRO A 521 6.20 -21.47 3.77
C PRO A 521 6.23 -20.37 4.85
N HIS A 522 6.60 -19.13 4.53
CA HIS A 522 6.48 -18.03 5.50
C HIS A 522 5.01 -17.73 5.85
N VAL A 523 4.08 -17.85 4.89
CA VAL A 523 2.63 -17.72 5.14
C VAL A 523 2.11 -18.93 5.91
N VAL A 524 2.63 -20.13 5.66
CA VAL A 524 2.29 -21.34 6.43
C VAL A 524 2.75 -21.25 7.89
N ALA A 525 3.94 -20.69 8.15
CA ALA A 525 4.40 -20.38 9.51
C ALA A 525 3.49 -19.35 10.20
N ALA A 526 3.09 -18.29 9.50
CA ALA A 526 2.13 -17.31 10.02
C ALA A 526 0.77 -17.95 10.35
N ILE A 527 0.30 -18.89 9.53
CA ILE A 527 -0.93 -19.66 9.80
C ILE A 527 -0.76 -20.59 11.00
N ALA A 528 0.43 -21.15 11.22
CA ALA A 528 0.68 -22.00 12.38
C ALA A 528 0.44 -21.24 13.70
N TYR A 529 0.94 -20.01 13.84
CA TYR A 529 0.63 -19.16 15.01
C TYR A 529 -0.87 -18.88 15.16
N ILE A 530 -1.57 -18.57 14.07
CA ILE A 530 -3.04 -18.41 14.10
C ILE A 530 -3.72 -19.70 14.56
N LYS A 531 -3.21 -20.87 14.17
CA LYS A 531 -3.75 -22.19 14.54
C LYS A 531 -3.40 -22.68 15.94
N MET A 532 -2.36 -22.13 16.57
CA MET A 532 -2.09 -22.31 18.00
C MET A 532 -3.17 -21.61 18.83
N ILE A 533 -3.44 -20.34 18.52
CA ILE A 533 -4.36 -19.49 19.33
C ILE A 533 -5.83 -19.71 18.96
N GLU A 534 -6.15 -19.88 17.68
CA GLU A 534 -7.52 -19.98 17.16
C GLU A 534 -7.75 -21.25 16.29
N PRO A 535 -7.53 -22.47 16.82
CA PRO A 535 -7.58 -23.71 16.04
C PRO A 535 -8.86 -23.91 15.22
N LYS A 536 -9.99 -23.41 15.73
CA LYS A 536 -11.33 -23.53 15.14
C LYS A 536 -11.54 -22.67 13.90
N LEU A 537 -10.62 -21.76 13.53
CA LEU A 537 -10.73 -21.02 12.27
C LEU A 537 -10.47 -21.93 11.07
N ASN A 538 -11.40 -21.93 10.12
CA ASN A 538 -11.20 -22.49 8.79
C ASN A 538 -10.49 -21.50 7.85
N TYR A 539 -10.24 -21.90 6.61
CA TYR A 539 -9.64 -21.07 5.54
C TYR A 539 -10.16 -19.61 5.52
N LYS A 540 -11.48 -19.38 5.63
CA LYS A 540 -12.06 -18.01 5.60
C LYS A 540 -11.74 -17.23 6.88
N GLY A 541 -11.76 -17.88 8.03
CA GLY A 541 -11.34 -17.27 9.30
C GLY A 541 -9.87 -16.85 9.26
N VAL A 542 -9.00 -17.80 8.91
CA VAL A 542 -7.54 -17.60 8.85
C VAL A 542 -7.16 -16.55 7.80
N LYS A 543 -7.76 -16.57 6.61
CA LYS A 543 -7.54 -15.55 5.56
C LYS A 543 -7.98 -14.14 5.99
N ASN A 544 -9.08 -14.03 6.74
CA ASN A 544 -9.48 -12.76 7.34
C ASN A 544 -8.51 -12.31 8.45
N ARG A 545 -7.95 -13.23 9.24
CA ARG A 545 -6.97 -12.93 10.28
C ARG A 545 -5.63 -12.49 9.71
N LEU A 546 -5.05 -13.23 8.76
CA LEU A 546 -3.83 -12.83 8.04
C LEU A 546 -3.96 -11.42 7.45
N LYS A 547 -5.12 -11.09 6.89
CA LYS A 547 -5.44 -9.76 6.34
C LYS A 547 -5.52 -8.65 7.40
N GLN A 548 -5.85 -8.94 8.66
CA GLN A 548 -5.80 -7.93 9.74
C GLN A 548 -4.34 -7.53 10.05
N TYR A 549 -3.40 -8.44 9.80
CA TYR A 549 -1.96 -8.26 10.01
C TYR A 549 -1.19 -8.08 8.68
N ALA A 550 -1.86 -7.80 7.57
CA ALA A 550 -1.21 -7.56 6.29
C ALA A 550 -0.82 -6.08 6.16
N GLU A 551 0.47 -5.80 5.97
CA GLU A 551 0.95 -4.50 5.54
C GLU A 551 0.64 -4.31 4.06
N ASP A 552 -0.32 -3.43 3.78
CA ASP A 552 -0.72 -2.98 2.44
C ASP A 552 0.49 -2.45 1.65
N ARG A 553 0.72 -3.03 0.47
CA ARG A 553 1.84 -2.72 -0.44
C ARG A 553 1.30 -2.64 -1.86
N GLY A 554 1.84 -1.71 -2.66
CA GLY A 554 1.34 -1.45 -4.01
C GLY A 554 0.13 -0.51 -4.00
N THR A 555 -1.02 -0.97 -4.48
CA THR A 555 -2.25 -0.17 -4.61
C THR A 555 -3.18 -0.38 -3.43
N LEU A 556 -3.36 0.68 -2.63
CA LEU A 556 -4.20 0.75 -1.42
C LEU A 556 -5.45 -0.16 -1.46
N GLY A 557 -5.42 -1.26 -0.71
CA GLY A 557 -6.52 -2.21 -0.56
C GLY A 557 -6.11 -3.66 -0.87
N TRP A 558 -6.44 -4.11 -2.08
CA TRP A 558 -5.99 -5.38 -2.65
C TRP A 558 -5.48 -5.09 -4.06
N ASP A 559 -4.37 -5.72 -4.45
CA ASP A 559 -3.89 -5.68 -5.84
C ASP A 559 -3.34 -7.02 -6.33
N GLU A 560 -3.16 -7.10 -7.66
CA GLU A 560 -2.73 -8.30 -8.38
C GLU A 560 -1.33 -8.82 -7.98
N LYS A 561 -0.50 -8.02 -7.29
CA LYS A 561 0.91 -8.33 -7.02
C LYS A 561 1.13 -8.73 -5.57
N TYR A 562 0.57 -7.94 -4.64
CA TYR A 562 0.73 -8.16 -3.20
C TYR A 562 -0.50 -8.84 -2.56
N GLY A 563 -1.59 -9.01 -3.29
CA GLY A 563 -2.86 -9.45 -2.71
C GLY A 563 -3.34 -8.41 -1.70
N TRP A 564 -3.62 -8.83 -0.46
CA TRP A 564 -3.93 -7.94 0.66
C TRP A 564 -2.69 -7.31 1.33
N GLY A 565 -1.48 -7.57 0.83
CA GLY A 565 -0.22 -7.09 1.40
C GLY A 565 0.69 -8.20 1.93
N VAL A 566 1.71 -7.80 2.70
CA VAL A 566 2.67 -8.74 3.31
C VAL A 566 2.39 -8.88 4.80
N ILE A 567 2.27 -10.12 5.28
CA ILE A 567 1.87 -10.42 6.67
C ILE A 567 2.96 -10.01 7.69
N LYS A 568 2.54 -9.39 8.78
CA LYS A 568 3.36 -8.87 9.90
C LYS A 568 2.71 -9.30 11.23
N LEU A 569 3.04 -10.47 11.76
CA LEU A 569 2.43 -10.98 13.01
C LEU A 569 3.13 -10.48 14.29
N HIS A 570 3.83 -9.34 14.24
CA HIS A 570 4.71 -8.86 15.30
C HIS A 570 4.01 -8.77 16.67
N ASP A 571 2.91 -8.01 16.73
CA ASP A 571 2.13 -7.76 17.95
C ASP A 571 1.07 -8.85 18.24
N TYR A 572 1.11 -10.01 17.55
CA TYR A 572 -0.02 -10.94 17.50
C TYR A 572 -0.43 -11.51 18.85
N PHE A 573 0.53 -11.86 19.71
CA PHE A 573 0.23 -12.36 21.06
C PHE A 573 -0.28 -11.24 22.01
N ASP A 574 0.24 -10.01 21.87
CA ASP A 574 -0.21 -8.85 22.65
C ASP A 574 -1.64 -8.42 22.29
N ASP A 575 -2.01 -8.48 21.01
CA ASP A 575 -3.36 -8.17 20.54
C ASP A 575 -4.40 -9.25 20.93
N MET A 576 -3.97 -10.50 21.11
CA MET A 576 -4.84 -11.59 21.54
C MET A 576 -5.09 -11.62 23.05
N GLY A 577 -4.30 -10.88 23.85
CA GLY A 577 -4.50 -10.77 25.30
C GLY A 577 -4.30 -12.09 26.06
N LEU A 578 -3.28 -12.84 25.66
CA LEU A 578 -2.96 -14.17 26.21
C LEU A 578 -2.39 -14.10 27.65
N ASP A 579 -2.60 -15.17 28.42
CA ASP A 579 -2.13 -15.28 29.81
C ASP A 579 -0.60 -15.40 29.90
N THR A 580 0.03 -14.52 30.66
CA THR A 580 1.50 -14.46 30.76
C THR A 580 2.07 -15.35 31.86
N ARG A 581 3.19 -16.02 31.57
CA ARG A 581 3.92 -16.94 32.46
C ARG A 581 4.27 -16.37 33.83
N TYR A 582 4.39 -15.04 33.92
CA TYR A 582 4.56 -14.31 35.17
C TYR A 582 3.38 -13.38 35.39
N THR A 583 2.88 -13.37 36.63
CA THR A 583 1.87 -12.42 37.12
C THR A 583 2.51 -11.51 38.17
N ASP A 584 1.76 -10.50 38.61
CA ASP A 584 2.14 -9.55 39.67
C ASP A 584 2.33 -10.21 41.06
N TYR A 585 2.06 -11.52 41.17
CA TYR A 585 2.15 -12.34 42.38
C TYR A 585 3.05 -13.56 42.15
N ASP A 586 3.52 -14.16 43.25
CA ASP A 586 4.15 -15.48 43.27
C ASP A 586 3.10 -16.61 43.39
N ALA A 587 3.55 -17.85 43.21
CA ALA A 587 2.66 -19.02 43.13
C ALA A 587 1.92 -19.36 44.45
N ASP A 588 2.35 -18.76 45.58
CA ASP A 588 1.71 -18.81 46.89
C ASP A 588 0.67 -17.69 47.11
N GLY A 589 0.58 -16.72 46.18
CA GLY A 589 -0.25 -15.52 46.29
C GLY A 589 0.44 -14.31 46.93
N THR A 590 1.74 -14.37 47.23
CA THR A 590 2.52 -13.21 47.72
C THR A 590 2.68 -12.16 46.62
N GLU A 591 2.51 -10.87 46.92
CA GLU A 591 2.66 -9.79 45.93
C GLU A 591 4.14 -9.46 45.69
N LYS A 592 4.58 -9.43 44.42
CA LYS A 592 5.98 -9.16 44.06
C LYS A 592 6.39 -7.70 44.28
N ALA A 593 7.71 -7.50 44.33
CA ALA A 593 8.32 -6.18 44.46
C ALA A 593 7.91 -5.25 43.30
N MET A 594 7.72 -3.96 43.60
CA MET A 594 7.66 -2.93 42.56
C MET A 594 9.04 -2.81 41.88
N PRO A 595 9.13 -2.90 40.55
CA PRO A 595 10.35 -2.53 39.85
C PRO A 595 10.50 -1.03 39.79
N GLU A 596 11.76 -0.57 39.73
CA GLU A 596 12.05 0.79 39.30
C GLU A 596 11.79 0.87 37.78
N ILE A 597 11.04 1.88 37.33
CA ILE A 597 10.85 2.14 35.90
C ILE A 597 10.75 3.66 35.65
N SER A 598 11.56 4.20 34.74
CA SER A 598 11.57 5.64 34.47
C SER A 598 12.07 6.03 33.06
N PHE A 599 11.74 7.25 32.66
CA PHE A 599 12.36 7.94 31.51
C PHE A 599 13.17 9.14 32.03
N THR A 600 14.34 9.40 31.43
CA THR A 600 15.29 10.45 31.86
C THR A 600 14.67 11.85 31.97
N LYS A 601 13.62 12.14 31.18
CA LYS A 601 12.85 13.40 31.20
C LYS A 601 11.37 13.10 31.03
N LYS A 602 10.54 13.65 31.93
CA LYS A 602 9.07 13.54 31.91
C LYS A 602 8.39 14.29 30.74
N LYS A 603 9.15 15.09 29.98
CA LYS A 603 8.67 15.83 28.81
C LYS A 603 9.76 15.97 27.74
N LEU A 604 9.38 15.74 26.49
CA LEU A 604 10.25 15.84 25.31
C LEU A 604 9.56 16.69 24.23
N THR A 605 10.33 17.48 23.48
CA THR A 605 9.80 18.28 22.36
C THR A 605 10.54 17.94 21.07
N LYS A 606 9.79 17.60 20.03
CA LYS A 606 10.29 17.29 18.67
C LYS A 606 9.62 18.21 17.65
N LYS A 607 10.02 18.13 16.38
CA LYS A 607 9.39 18.82 15.24
C LYS A 607 8.78 17.78 14.31
N TYR A 608 7.65 18.11 13.70
CA TYR A 608 7.04 17.26 12.67
C TYR A 608 8.04 17.01 11.52
N GLY A 609 8.21 15.75 11.13
CA GLY A 609 9.24 15.35 10.16
C GLY A 609 10.66 15.66 10.64
N ASN A 610 10.94 15.43 11.93
CA ASN A 610 12.19 14.78 12.33
C ASN A 610 12.13 13.30 11.91
N ALA A 611 13.29 12.65 11.83
CA ALA A 611 13.37 11.19 11.76
C ALA A 611 12.88 10.56 13.07
N ASP A 612 12.57 9.27 12.98
CA ASP A 612 12.10 8.46 14.09
C ASP A 612 13.25 8.22 15.09
N TYR A 613 12.91 7.97 16.35
CA TYR A 613 13.92 7.97 17.42
C TYR A 613 13.52 7.04 18.56
N LYS A 614 14.46 6.23 19.05
CA LYS A 614 14.31 5.53 20.32
C LYS A 614 14.44 6.52 21.48
N TYR A 615 13.72 6.27 22.55
CA TYR A 615 13.88 6.98 23.82
C TYR A 615 13.67 5.98 24.94
N GLU A 616 14.76 5.63 25.60
CA GLU A 616 14.86 4.42 26.39
C GLU A 616 14.19 4.59 27.75
N VAL A 617 13.49 3.54 28.17
CA VAL A 617 13.06 3.39 29.56
C VAL A 617 14.17 2.68 30.33
N THR A 618 14.50 3.17 31.51
CA THR A 618 15.39 2.48 32.46
C THR A 618 14.52 1.68 33.42
N THR A 619 14.84 0.40 33.62
CA THR A 619 14.20 -0.46 34.63
C THR A 619 15.17 -1.51 35.19
N ASN A 620 14.89 -2.01 36.39
CA ASN A 620 15.61 -3.14 37.02
C ASN A 620 14.91 -4.50 36.82
N SER A 621 13.72 -4.52 36.23
CA SER A 621 12.99 -5.73 35.87
C SER A 621 13.48 -6.30 34.53
N THR A 622 13.42 -7.63 34.39
CA THR A 622 13.71 -8.36 33.15
C THR A 622 12.45 -8.66 32.32
N GLY A 623 11.27 -8.23 32.78
CA GLY A 623 9.98 -8.43 32.10
C GLY A 623 9.89 -7.74 30.74
N LYS A 624 9.04 -8.26 29.85
CA LYS A 624 8.83 -7.68 28.51
C LYS A 624 8.37 -6.22 28.63
N VAL A 625 9.05 -5.32 27.91
CA VAL A 625 8.69 -3.90 27.83
C VAL A 625 7.84 -3.64 26.60
N VAL A 626 6.61 -3.16 26.79
CA VAL A 626 5.67 -2.79 25.71
C VAL A 626 5.42 -1.29 25.73
N TYR A 627 5.67 -0.62 24.61
CA TYR A 627 5.46 0.81 24.44
C TYR A 627 4.09 1.10 23.81
N ARG A 628 3.35 2.10 24.33
CA ARG A 628 2.05 2.54 23.78
C ARG A 628 1.93 4.07 23.75
N SER A 629 1.23 4.61 22.76
CA SER A 629 0.94 6.04 22.62
C SER A 629 -0.50 6.37 23.04
N SER A 630 -0.66 7.43 23.84
CA SER A 630 -1.99 7.97 24.17
C SER A 630 -2.67 8.66 22.97
N ASN A 631 -1.96 8.85 21.86
CA ASN A 631 -2.49 9.39 20.61
C ASN A 631 -1.59 8.99 19.43
N THR A 632 -1.81 7.77 18.93
CA THR A 632 -1.17 7.15 17.77
C THR A 632 -1.11 8.08 16.55
N ALA A 633 -2.16 8.88 16.34
CA ALA A 633 -2.25 9.89 15.27
C ALA A 633 -1.39 11.15 15.50
N VAL A 634 -0.61 11.24 16.58
CA VAL A 634 0.46 12.23 16.81
C VAL A 634 1.82 11.57 16.66
N ALA A 635 2.06 10.49 17.39
CA ALA A 635 3.25 9.68 17.29
C ALA A 635 2.95 8.23 17.72
N GLU A 636 3.70 7.30 17.15
CA GLU A 636 3.54 5.85 17.32
C GLU A 636 4.85 5.23 17.80
N PRO A 637 4.88 4.50 18.93
CA PRO A 637 5.99 3.59 19.21
C PRO A 637 5.88 2.32 18.37
N ASP A 638 7.01 1.74 17.99
CA ASP A 638 7.12 0.30 17.79
C ASP A 638 7.36 -0.42 19.14
N GLN A 639 7.39 -1.76 19.14
CA GLN A 639 7.65 -2.53 20.36
C GLN A 639 9.04 -2.27 20.98
N PHE A 640 10.01 -1.76 20.21
CA PHE A 640 11.37 -1.47 20.67
C PHE A 640 11.52 -0.08 21.29
N GLY A 641 10.48 0.76 21.18
CA GLY A 641 10.46 2.14 21.66
C GLY A 641 10.96 3.19 20.66
N TYR A 642 11.13 2.86 19.38
CA TYR A 642 11.33 3.88 18.33
C TYR A 642 10.00 4.59 18.05
N ILE A 643 10.02 5.91 18.12
CA ILE A 643 8.82 6.75 18.08
C ILE A 643 8.70 7.43 16.70
N THR A 644 7.80 6.92 15.89
CA THR A 644 7.43 7.46 14.57
C THR A 644 6.59 8.73 14.70
N ILE A 645 7.03 9.86 14.13
CA ILE A 645 6.34 11.15 14.27
C ILE A 645 5.33 11.39 13.14
N LYS A 646 4.08 10.96 13.35
CA LYS A 646 2.99 11.03 12.35
C LYS A 646 2.39 12.44 12.19
N LYS A 647 2.36 13.30 13.23
CA LYS A 647 1.66 14.60 13.18
C LYS A 647 2.11 15.61 14.24
N ALA A 648 1.90 16.90 14.00
CA ALA A 648 2.06 17.93 15.02
C ALA A 648 0.90 17.92 16.03
N GLY A 649 1.22 17.89 17.33
CA GLY A 649 0.27 17.70 18.42
C GLY A 649 0.99 17.40 19.75
N SER A 650 0.32 16.69 20.66
CA SER A 650 0.95 16.13 21.85
C SER A 650 0.31 14.78 22.20
N CYS A 651 1.10 13.88 22.76
CA CYS A 651 0.70 12.59 23.32
C CYS A 651 1.52 12.29 24.57
N THR A 652 1.09 11.31 25.36
CA THR A 652 1.97 10.61 26.30
C THR A 652 2.44 9.33 25.61
N ILE A 653 3.74 9.05 25.67
CA ILE A 653 4.28 7.72 25.38
C ILE A 653 4.49 7.03 26.73
N THR A 654 3.98 5.81 26.86
CA THR A 654 4.07 4.97 28.06
C THR A 654 4.82 3.70 27.72
N ALA A 655 5.78 3.32 28.55
CA ALA A 655 6.36 1.97 28.56
C ALA A 655 5.75 1.21 29.75
N LYS A 656 5.12 0.06 29.49
CA LYS A 656 4.78 -0.93 30.52
C LYS A 656 5.87 -1.99 30.55
N VAL A 657 6.48 -2.23 31.71
CA VAL A 657 7.21 -3.48 31.94
C VAL A 657 6.21 -4.50 32.49
N ALA A 658 6.22 -5.71 31.95
CA ALA A 658 5.42 -6.81 32.47
C ALA A 658 6.03 -7.38 33.76
N ALA A 659 5.33 -8.32 34.41
CA ALA A 659 5.88 -9.02 35.55
C ALA A 659 6.99 -10.01 35.10
N ASP A 660 7.88 -10.33 36.03
CA ASP A 660 8.91 -11.36 35.87
C ASP A 660 8.96 -12.30 37.09
N ALA A 661 10.09 -12.98 37.31
CA ALA A 661 10.29 -13.87 38.44
C ALA A 661 10.41 -13.17 39.81
N ASN A 662 10.75 -11.87 39.84
CA ASN A 662 11.05 -11.10 41.04
C ASN A 662 10.16 -9.86 41.20
N TYR A 663 9.71 -9.28 40.08
CA TYR A 663 8.99 -8.01 40.03
C TYR A 663 7.58 -8.15 39.44
N LYS A 664 6.65 -7.33 39.93
CA LYS A 664 5.33 -7.15 39.31
C LYS A 664 5.37 -6.14 38.16
N SER A 665 4.33 -6.14 37.34
CA SER A 665 4.21 -5.24 36.20
C SER A 665 4.05 -3.78 36.64
N ALA A 666 4.68 -2.87 35.90
CA ALA A 666 4.71 -1.44 36.21
C ALA A 666 4.72 -0.59 34.94
N SER A 667 4.61 0.75 35.06
CA SER A 667 4.62 1.63 33.88
C SER A 667 5.22 3.00 34.18
N ALA A 668 6.02 3.50 33.24
CA ALA A 668 6.49 4.89 33.20
C ALA A 668 5.97 5.58 31.93
N GLY A 669 5.91 6.91 31.93
CA GLY A 669 5.49 7.66 30.75
C GLY A 669 6.06 9.07 30.69
N TYR A 670 6.14 9.62 29.47
CA TYR A 670 6.60 10.99 29.22
C TYR A 670 5.69 11.71 28.23
N GLN A 671 5.54 13.03 28.40
CA GLN A 671 4.80 13.87 27.45
C GLN A 671 5.66 14.21 26.24
N LEU A 672 5.26 13.73 25.06
CA LEU A 672 5.81 14.17 23.79
C LEU A 672 5.00 15.36 23.24
N VAL A 673 5.70 16.43 22.87
CA VAL A 673 5.14 17.58 22.14
C VAL A 673 5.77 17.65 20.76
N VAL A 674 4.96 17.50 19.71
CA VAL A 674 5.41 17.60 18.31
C VAL A 674 5.04 18.98 17.76
N SER A 675 6.04 19.85 17.65
CA SER A 675 5.90 21.20 17.10
C SER A 675 5.77 21.21 15.57
N LYS A 676 5.08 22.22 15.02
CA LYS A 676 4.80 22.33 13.58
C LYS A 676 6.03 22.71 12.77
N LYS A 677 6.24 22.07 11.61
CA LYS A 677 7.34 22.37 10.68
C LYS A 677 7.09 23.73 10.02
N ASN A 678 8.03 24.67 10.18
CA ASN A 678 7.88 26.03 9.65
C ASN A 678 8.14 26.06 8.14
N MET A 679 7.19 26.59 7.36
CA MET A 679 7.27 26.61 5.90
C MET A 679 7.92 27.87 5.30
N THR A 680 8.30 28.88 6.08
CA THR A 680 8.74 30.19 5.54
C THR A 680 9.90 30.14 4.54
N LYS A 681 10.79 29.15 4.64
CA LYS A 681 11.92 28.96 3.71
C LYS A 681 11.58 28.19 2.42
N LYS A 682 10.33 27.71 2.22
CA LYS A 682 9.95 26.89 1.04
C LYS A 682 9.77 27.76 -0.22
N LYS A 683 10.31 27.32 -1.36
CA LYS A 683 10.10 27.91 -2.69
C LYS A 683 8.61 27.83 -3.11
N VAL A 684 8.08 28.86 -3.78
CA VAL A 684 6.67 28.95 -4.23
C VAL A 684 6.57 29.30 -5.72
N LYS A 685 5.93 28.45 -6.53
CA LYS A 685 5.65 28.69 -7.96
C LYS A 685 4.22 29.24 -8.11
N LEU A 686 4.08 30.43 -8.69
CA LEU A 686 2.78 31.01 -9.07
C LEU A 686 2.48 30.69 -10.53
N SER A 687 1.24 30.31 -10.85
CA SER A 687 0.81 30.01 -12.23
C SER A 687 0.81 31.22 -13.17
N LYS A 688 0.94 32.45 -12.63
CA LYS A 688 1.07 33.69 -13.39
C LYS A 688 1.56 34.83 -12.49
N THR A 689 2.64 35.51 -12.90
CA THR A 689 3.26 36.64 -12.17
C THR A 689 2.79 38.02 -12.65
N SER A 690 2.11 38.09 -13.81
CA SER A 690 1.62 39.34 -14.41
C SER A 690 0.28 39.16 -15.11
N TYR A 691 -0.70 40.01 -14.77
CA TYR A 691 -2.05 40.01 -15.32
C TYR A 691 -2.36 41.31 -16.08
N ILE A 692 -3.31 41.26 -17.02
CA ILE A 692 -4.00 42.45 -17.55
C ILE A 692 -5.38 42.54 -16.88
N TYR A 693 -5.69 43.66 -16.25
CA TYR A 693 -6.93 43.83 -15.51
C TYR A 693 -8.14 44.01 -16.42
N ALA A 694 -9.02 43.01 -16.42
CA ALA A 694 -10.26 42.98 -17.21
C ALA A 694 -11.54 43.26 -16.38
N GLY A 695 -11.41 43.80 -15.15
CA GLY A 695 -12.57 44.02 -14.27
C GLY A 695 -12.94 42.82 -13.39
N LYS A 696 -12.06 41.82 -13.27
CA LYS A 696 -12.25 40.60 -12.47
C LYS A 696 -11.03 40.33 -11.60
N ASN A 697 -11.23 39.59 -10.50
CA ASN A 697 -10.17 39.18 -9.57
C ASN A 697 -9.08 38.36 -10.27
N CYS A 698 -7.84 38.84 -10.22
CA CYS A 698 -6.67 38.19 -10.81
C CYS A 698 -5.97 37.34 -9.74
N LYS A 699 -6.34 36.06 -9.60
CA LYS A 699 -5.82 35.15 -8.55
C LYS A 699 -5.01 34.00 -9.19
N PRO A 700 -3.67 34.01 -9.16
CA PRO A 700 -2.86 32.90 -9.67
C PRO A 700 -2.94 31.68 -8.75
N LYS A 701 -2.92 30.47 -9.32
CA LYS A 701 -2.70 29.25 -8.50
C LYS A 701 -1.30 29.33 -7.89
N ALA A 702 -1.13 28.88 -6.66
CA ALA A 702 0.15 28.81 -5.98
C ALA A 702 0.46 27.38 -5.56
N VAL A 703 1.67 26.92 -5.87
CA VAL A 703 2.22 25.61 -5.48
C VAL A 703 3.46 25.87 -4.62
N VAL A 704 3.59 25.15 -3.52
CA VAL A 704 4.76 25.24 -2.61
C VAL A 704 5.58 23.96 -2.77
N SER A 705 6.90 24.10 -2.95
CA SER A 705 7.80 22.97 -3.24
C SER A 705 7.81 21.96 -2.09
N GLY A 706 7.49 20.69 -2.38
CA GLY A 706 7.42 19.61 -1.41
C GLY A 706 6.47 19.89 -0.25
N LEU A 707 5.23 20.30 -0.55
CA LEU A 707 4.06 20.36 0.35
C LEU A 707 2.78 20.04 -0.42
N ALA A 708 1.90 19.23 0.15
CA ALA A 708 0.60 18.93 -0.45
C ALA A 708 -0.34 20.14 -0.38
N ARG A 709 -1.32 20.23 -1.28
CA ARG A 709 -2.27 21.37 -1.31
C ARG A 709 -3.11 21.45 -0.03
N SER A 710 -3.24 20.37 0.74
CA SER A 710 -3.85 20.30 2.08
C SER A 710 -3.11 21.10 3.17
N ASP A 711 -1.79 21.26 3.03
CA ASP A 711 -0.85 21.75 4.05
C ASP A 711 -0.82 23.28 4.18
N TYR A 712 -1.47 24.01 3.28
CA TYR A 712 -1.49 25.46 3.30
C TYR A 712 -2.82 26.07 2.83
N LYS A 713 -3.09 27.27 3.33
CA LYS A 713 -4.18 28.15 2.87
C LYS A 713 -3.59 29.22 1.96
N VAL A 714 -4.21 29.42 0.79
CA VAL A 714 -3.86 30.52 -0.12
C VAL A 714 -4.94 31.59 -0.05
N THR A 715 -4.54 32.83 0.19
CA THR A 715 -5.38 34.04 0.18
C THR A 715 -4.67 35.15 -0.61
N TYR A 716 -5.33 36.28 -0.85
CA TYR A 716 -4.75 37.33 -1.71
C TYR A 716 -5.09 38.74 -1.20
N LYS A 717 -4.11 39.64 -1.23
CA LYS A 717 -4.29 41.09 -1.05
C LYS A 717 -4.29 41.78 -2.41
N ASN A 718 -5.16 42.77 -2.60
CA ASN A 718 -5.22 43.64 -3.79
C ASN A 718 -5.42 42.94 -5.16
N ALA A 719 -5.87 41.68 -5.20
CA ALA A 719 -6.15 40.93 -6.42
C ALA A 719 -7.29 41.50 -7.30
N ASP A 720 -7.99 42.51 -6.80
CA ASP A 720 -9.21 43.14 -7.31
C ASP A 720 -8.96 44.41 -8.16
N LYS A 721 -7.71 44.85 -8.32
CA LYS A 721 -7.40 46.17 -8.89
C LYS A 721 -5.98 46.29 -9.49
N PRO A 722 -5.73 47.23 -10.42
CA PRO A 722 -4.41 47.40 -11.02
C PRO A 722 -3.35 47.98 -10.06
N GLY A 723 -2.21 47.29 -9.95
CA GLY A 723 -1.09 47.58 -9.06
C GLY A 723 -0.37 46.30 -8.64
N THR A 724 0.42 46.37 -7.56
CA THR A 724 1.01 45.18 -6.94
C THR A 724 -0.04 44.48 -6.08
N ALA A 725 -0.30 43.22 -6.39
CA ALA A 725 -1.09 42.31 -5.57
C ALA A 725 -0.15 41.32 -4.87
N ILE A 726 -0.64 40.67 -3.81
CA ILE A 726 0.15 39.73 -3.01
C ILE A 726 -0.62 38.42 -2.87
N CYS A 727 0.02 37.31 -3.22
CA CYS A 727 -0.44 35.96 -2.91
C CYS A 727 0.10 35.61 -1.52
N VAL A 728 -0.79 35.30 -0.58
CA VAL A 728 -0.47 35.01 0.82
C VAL A 728 -0.71 33.53 1.07
N ILE A 729 0.36 32.80 1.32
CA ILE A 729 0.37 31.38 1.67
C ILE A 729 0.55 31.29 3.19
N THR A 730 -0.18 30.40 3.86
CA THR A 730 -0.13 30.22 5.32
C THR A 730 -0.24 28.75 5.68
N GLY A 731 0.62 28.25 6.57
CA GLY A 731 0.64 26.84 6.98
C GLY A 731 -0.65 26.38 7.64
N LYS A 732 -0.99 25.10 7.43
CA LYS A 732 -2.15 24.39 7.97
C LYS A 732 -1.72 23.01 8.45
N GLY A 733 -2.48 22.42 9.37
CA GLY A 733 -2.21 21.07 9.88
C GLY A 733 -0.84 21.03 10.57
N ASN A 734 0.05 20.21 10.04
CA ASN A 734 1.41 20.01 10.54
C ASN A 734 2.37 21.20 10.28
N TYR A 735 1.97 22.16 9.44
CA TYR A 735 2.82 23.27 9.03
C TYR A 735 2.43 24.60 9.66
N SER A 736 3.44 25.44 9.90
CA SER A 736 3.33 26.78 10.47
C SER A 736 4.06 27.81 9.59
N GLY A 737 3.91 29.10 9.90
CA GLY A 737 4.52 30.17 9.12
C GLY A 737 3.68 30.63 7.92
N LYS A 738 4.22 31.62 7.20
CA LYS A 738 3.50 32.40 6.20
C LYS A 738 4.46 32.97 5.15
N ILE A 739 4.08 32.90 3.88
CA ILE A 739 4.86 33.42 2.74
C ILE A 739 3.99 34.44 2.00
N GLU A 740 4.55 35.59 1.66
CA GLU A 740 3.88 36.62 0.86
C GLU A 740 4.63 36.83 -0.46
N VAL A 741 4.01 36.43 -1.58
CA VAL A 741 4.60 36.49 -2.93
C VAL A 741 3.92 37.60 -3.75
N PRO A 742 4.63 38.68 -4.12
CA PRO A 742 4.05 39.76 -4.91
C PRO A 742 3.88 39.36 -6.38
N TYR A 743 2.85 39.92 -7.04
CA TYR A 743 2.63 39.79 -8.48
C TYR A 743 1.96 41.04 -9.05
N SER A 744 2.09 41.26 -10.36
CA SER A 744 1.65 42.50 -11.02
C SER A 744 0.26 42.38 -11.65
N ILE A 745 -0.57 43.40 -11.47
CA ILE A 745 -1.85 43.57 -12.17
C ILE A 745 -1.78 44.86 -12.99
N ASN A 746 -1.55 44.73 -14.29
CA ASN A 746 -1.33 45.83 -15.22
C ASN A 746 -2.64 46.32 -15.86
N LEU A 747 -2.67 47.60 -16.26
CA LEU A 747 -3.76 48.18 -17.03
C LEU A 747 -3.66 47.80 -18.52
N ALA A 748 -4.79 47.47 -19.14
CA ALA A 748 -4.83 47.20 -20.57
C ALA A 748 -4.38 48.40 -21.43
N LYS A 749 -3.77 48.10 -22.58
CA LYS A 749 -3.39 49.08 -23.60
C LYS A 749 -4.65 49.68 -24.22
N THR A 750 -4.85 50.99 -24.05
CA THR A 750 -5.98 51.70 -24.69
C THR A 750 -5.74 51.88 -26.19
N VAL A 751 -6.82 52.04 -26.95
CA VAL A 751 -6.82 52.25 -28.40
C VAL A 751 -7.54 53.57 -28.68
N ILE A 752 -6.87 54.51 -29.34
CA ILE A 752 -7.50 55.74 -29.86
C ILE A 752 -8.43 55.31 -30.99
N THR A 753 -9.73 55.61 -30.87
CA THR A 753 -10.79 55.19 -31.80
C THR A 753 -11.17 56.28 -32.79
N LYS A 754 -10.98 57.55 -32.42
CA LYS A 754 -11.26 58.70 -33.29
C LYS A 754 -10.29 59.83 -32.99
N ILE A 755 -9.80 60.47 -34.04
CA ILE A 755 -9.08 61.75 -33.98
C ILE A 755 -9.71 62.69 -35.01
N THR A 756 -9.98 63.95 -34.65
CA THR A 756 -10.57 64.92 -35.59
C THR A 756 -10.01 66.32 -35.39
N ASN A 757 -9.95 67.07 -36.49
CA ASN A 757 -9.81 68.52 -36.46
C ASN A 757 -11.09 69.16 -35.90
N LYS A 758 -10.93 70.25 -35.14
CA LYS A 758 -11.99 71.16 -34.71
C LYS A 758 -11.48 72.60 -34.85
N LYS A 759 -12.40 73.58 -34.93
CA LYS A 759 -12.04 75.02 -34.81
C LYS A 759 -11.19 75.26 -33.54
N SER A 760 -11.53 74.59 -32.43
CA SER A 760 -10.89 74.68 -31.12
C SER A 760 -9.71 73.71 -30.86
N GLY A 761 -9.12 73.08 -31.89
CA GLY A 761 -7.91 72.25 -31.75
C GLY A 761 -8.01 70.85 -32.35
N VAL A 762 -7.30 69.87 -31.78
CA VAL A 762 -7.38 68.45 -32.18
C VAL A 762 -8.11 67.64 -31.11
N SER A 763 -9.21 66.98 -31.48
CA SER A 763 -10.00 66.13 -30.58
C SER A 763 -9.56 64.67 -30.70
N LEU A 764 -9.45 64.00 -29.55
CA LEU A 764 -9.06 62.59 -29.41
C LEU A 764 -10.13 61.84 -28.60
N THR A 765 -10.47 60.62 -29.01
CA THR A 765 -11.35 59.69 -28.27
C THR A 765 -10.75 58.28 -28.28
N TRP A 766 -10.91 57.49 -27.21
CA TRP A 766 -10.31 56.17 -27.07
C TRP A 766 -11.20 55.14 -26.35
N LYS A 767 -10.87 53.85 -26.48
CA LYS A 767 -11.56 52.77 -25.73
C LYS A 767 -11.27 52.88 -24.23
N LYS A 768 -12.34 52.84 -23.43
CA LYS A 768 -12.30 52.79 -21.95
C LYS A 768 -11.51 51.56 -21.48
N VAL A 769 -10.66 51.72 -20.46
CA VAL A 769 -9.88 50.63 -19.85
C VAL A 769 -10.46 50.29 -18.48
N ALA A 770 -10.66 48.99 -18.20
CA ALA A 770 -11.12 48.51 -16.90
C ALA A 770 -10.11 48.86 -15.79
N GLY A 771 -10.60 49.24 -14.61
CA GLY A 771 -9.76 49.64 -13.47
C GLY A 771 -9.01 50.96 -13.64
N ALA A 772 -9.07 51.63 -14.80
CA ALA A 772 -8.47 52.94 -14.98
C ALA A 772 -9.17 53.98 -14.07
N LYS A 773 -8.38 54.70 -13.28
CA LYS A 773 -8.80 55.92 -12.57
C LYS A 773 -8.58 57.18 -13.40
N GLY A 774 -7.74 57.12 -14.44
CA GLY A 774 -7.47 58.25 -15.33
C GLY A 774 -6.74 57.87 -16.62
N TYR A 775 -6.38 58.89 -17.41
CA TYR A 775 -5.60 58.73 -18.65
C TYR A 775 -4.56 59.86 -18.79
N ARG A 776 -3.40 59.56 -19.36
CA ARG A 776 -2.39 60.57 -19.75
C ARG A 776 -2.30 60.66 -21.27
N ILE A 777 -2.34 61.88 -21.79
CA ILE A 777 -2.28 62.20 -23.22
C ILE A 777 -0.93 62.83 -23.52
N TYR A 778 -0.24 62.30 -24.54
CA TYR A 778 1.07 62.76 -24.98
C TYR A 778 1.05 63.12 -26.47
N ARG A 779 1.86 64.11 -26.84
CA ARG A 779 2.00 64.65 -28.19
C ARG A 779 3.47 64.88 -28.54
N ARG A 780 3.83 64.74 -29.81
CA ARG A 780 5.06 65.28 -30.39
C ARG A 780 4.87 65.77 -31.82
N THR A 781 5.80 66.56 -32.32
CA THR A 781 5.98 66.85 -33.76
C THR A 781 6.78 65.72 -34.46
N LYS A 782 6.99 65.81 -35.78
CA LYS A 782 8.01 64.99 -36.48
C LYS A 782 9.34 65.12 -35.72
N ASN A 783 9.97 63.99 -35.42
CA ASN A 783 11.23 63.81 -34.68
C ASN A 783 11.32 64.44 -33.25
N GLY A 784 10.27 65.06 -32.73
CA GLY A 784 10.28 65.68 -31.40
C GLY A 784 10.18 64.69 -30.23
N SER A 785 10.48 65.17 -29.01
CA SER A 785 10.26 64.43 -27.77
C SER A 785 8.77 64.38 -27.37
N TRP A 786 8.36 63.32 -26.66
CA TRP A 786 6.96 63.10 -26.25
C TRP A 786 6.57 63.92 -25.03
N LYS A 787 5.98 65.10 -25.23
CA LYS A 787 5.49 65.95 -24.15
C LYS A 787 4.10 65.50 -23.67
N ARG A 788 3.88 65.44 -22.34
CA ARG A 788 2.54 65.23 -21.75
C ARG A 788 1.74 66.52 -21.93
N ILE A 789 0.59 66.44 -22.61
CA ILE A 789 -0.28 67.60 -22.89
C ILE A 789 -1.60 67.58 -22.11
N GLY A 790 -1.89 66.49 -21.41
CA GLY A 790 -3.08 66.38 -20.57
C GLY A 790 -3.06 65.16 -19.67
N GLU A 791 -3.74 65.26 -18.53
CA GLU A 791 -3.99 64.16 -17.61
C GLU A 791 -5.44 64.26 -17.11
N LEU A 792 -6.23 63.22 -17.38
CA LEU A 792 -7.61 63.13 -16.92
C LEU A 792 -7.64 62.33 -15.62
N THR A 793 -8.20 62.91 -14.56
CA THR A 793 -8.32 62.32 -13.21
C THR A 793 -9.54 61.41 -13.04
N SER A 794 -10.30 61.15 -14.11
CA SER A 794 -11.46 60.26 -14.09
C SER A 794 -11.43 59.27 -15.25
N GLY A 795 -11.44 57.97 -14.94
CA GLY A 795 -11.48 56.87 -15.91
C GLY A 795 -12.79 56.77 -16.69
N LYS A 796 -13.82 57.55 -16.32
CA LYS A 796 -15.05 57.74 -17.11
C LYS A 796 -14.82 58.67 -18.31
N LYS A 797 -13.87 59.63 -18.24
CA LYS A 797 -13.57 60.57 -19.33
C LYS A 797 -12.62 59.90 -20.33
N VAL A 798 -13.11 59.61 -21.53
CA VAL A 798 -12.38 58.88 -22.59
C VAL A 798 -12.13 59.72 -23.86
N SER A 799 -12.15 61.04 -23.71
CA SER A 799 -11.83 62.00 -24.76
C SER A 799 -11.10 63.22 -24.21
N PHE A 800 -10.34 63.89 -25.07
CA PHE A 800 -9.58 65.11 -24.77
C PHE A 800 -9.48 65.98 -26.03
N THR A 801 -9.42 67.30 -25.88
CA THR A 801 -9.19 68.23 -27.00
C THR A 801 -7.92 69.03 -26.73
N ASP A 802 -6.91 68.83 -27.57
CA ASP A 802 -5.68 69.60 -27.59
C ASP A 802 -5.93 70.98 -28.22
N LYS A 803 -6.29 71.94 -27.38
CA LYS A 803 -6.45 73.36 -27.75
C LYS A 803 -5.13 74.03 -28.18
N THR A 804 -3.98 73.39 -27.98
CA THR A 804 -2.65 73.97 -28.24
C THR A 804 -2.05 73.56 -29.59
N ALA A 805 -2.81 72.84 -30.43
CA ALA A 805 -2.38 72.44 -31.77
C ALA A 805 -2.51 73.61 -32.76
N LYS A 806 -1.39 74.16 -33.22
CA LYS A 806 -1.36 75.23 -34.23
C LYS A 806 -1.67 74.68 -35.63
N SER A 807 -2.39 75.44 -36.46
CA SER A 807 -2.68 75.06 -37.86
C SER A 807 -1.41 74.87 -38.69
N GLY A 808 -1.53 74.11 -39.78
CA GLY A 808 -0.42 73.69 -40.64
C GLY A 808 0.49 72.61 -40.02
N LYS A 809 0.64 72.56 -38.70
CA LYS A 809 1.57 71.64 -38.02
C LYS A 809 1.01 70.21 -37.93
N THR A 810 1.91 69.24 -38.07
CA THR A 810 1.60 67.81 -37.96
C THR A 810 2.10 67.24 -36.64
N TYR A 811 1.22 66.53 -35.95
CA TYR A 811 1.45 65.98 -34.62
C TYR A 811 1.22 64.46 -34.59
N GLU A 812 2.01 63.74 -33.81
CA GLU A 812 1.72 62.37 -33.38
C GLU A 812 1.17 62.41 -31.95
N TYR A 813 0.10 61.64 -31.68
CA TYR A 813 -0.55 61.51 -30.37
C TYR A 813 -0.52 60.06 -29.88
N ARG A 814 -0.39 59.88 -28.55
CA ARG A 814 -0.58 58.60 -27.87
C ARG A 814 -1.21 58.79 -26.48
N VAL A 815 -2.01 57.82 -26.05
CA VAL A 815 -2.70 57.83 -24.74
C VAL A 815 -2.32 56.59 -23.94
N ARG A 816 -2.23 56.71 -22.61
CA ARG A 816 -2.11 55.55 -21.70
C ARG A 816 -3.08 55.66 -20.52
N ALA A 817 -3.61 54.54 -20.05
CA ALA A 817 -4.42 54.47 -18.83
C ALA A 817 -3.55 54.63 -17.56
N LYS A 818 -4.17 55.14 -16.47
CA LYS A 818 -3.57 55.32 -15.14
C LYS A 818 -4.50 54.77 -14.05
N CYS A 819 -3.94 54.15 -13.01
CA CYS A 819 -4.58 53.81 -11.75
C CYS A 819 -3.56 54.06 -10.63
N ASN A 820 -3.74 55.11 -9.84
CA ASN A 820 -2.76 55.56 -8.83
C ASN A 820 -1.35 55.74 -9.44
N LYS A 821 -0.33 55.01 -8.95
CA LYS A 821 1.03 54.99 -9.53
C LYS A 821 1.21 53.94 -10.66
N THR A 822 0.20 53.11 -10.93
CA THR A 822 0.19 52.09 -12.00
C THR A 822 -0.23 52.71 -13.33
N TYR A 823 0.42 52.33 -14.44
CA TYR A 823 0.11 52.85 -15.78
C TYR A 823 0.06 51.72 -16.82
N GLY A 824 -0.91 51.78 -17.73
CA GLY A 824 -0.96 50.86 -18.87
C GLY A 824 0.09 51.21 -19.92
N SER A 825 0.30 50.32 -20.90
CA SER A 825 1.10 50.60 -22.08
C SER A 825 0.48 51.73 -22.91
N TYR A 826 1.32 52.49 -23.62
CA TYR A 826 0.86 53.49 -24.58
C TYR A 826 0.05 52.84 -25.72
N SER A 827 -0.97 53.54 -26.20
CA SER A 827 -1.70 53.20 -27.42
C SER A 827 -0.76 53.12 -28.63
N LYS A 828 -1.22 52.53 -29.75
CA LYS A 828 -0.62 52.85 -31.06
C LYS A 828 -0.64 54.39 -31.23
N LYS A 829 0.41 54.95 -31.82
CA LYS A 829 0.48 56.39 -32.14
C LYS A 829 -0.44 56.69 -33.33
N ILE A 830 -1.11 57.84 -33.33
CA ILE A 830 -1.89 58.33 -34.48
C ILE A 830 -1.38 59.72 -34.87
N LYS A 831 -1.23 59.95 -36.18
CA LYS A 831 -0.66 61.15 -36.80
C LYS A 831 -1.78 61.98 -37.44
N LEU A 832 -1.78 63.30 -37.24
CA LEU A 832 -2.73 64.21 -37.88
C LEU A 832 -2.09 65.61 -38.10
N LYS A 833 -2.37 66.21 -39.26
CA LYS A 833 -2.10 67.63 -39.56
C LYS A 833 -3.28 68.46 -39.05
N LYS A 834 -3.03 69.47 -38.22
CA LYS A 834 -4.08 70.43 -37.83
C LYS A 834 -4.44 71.24 -39.07
N LYS A 835 -5.69 71.10 -39.52
CA LYS A 835 -6.38 72.07 -40.36
C LYS A 835 -6.98 73.08 -39.39
#